data_AF-A0A7W6CEG8-F1
#
_entry.id   AF-A0A7W6CEG8-F1
#
_cell.length_a   1.000
_cell.length_b   1.000
_cell.length_c   1.000
_cell.angle_alpha   90.00
_cell.angle_beta   90.00
_cell.angle_gamma   90.00
#
_symmetry.space_group_name_H-M   'P 1'
#
loop_
_entity.id
_entity.type
_entity.pdbx_description
1 polymer ?
#
loop_
_entity_poly.entity_id
_entity_poly.type
_entity_poly.pdbx_seq_one_letter_code
_entity_poly.pdbx_strand_id
1 'polypeptide(L)'
;MNAIRIPNQRAVIDRRALTIAIADAMDAAGNKASTARQPIVDLLRKALADGREEINRRLMERPGAGHDCAEAQAFLTDQLLRVIHDHVISDVYPSVNRTTGERLTIMAVGGYGRGEMAPHSDVDVAFITPSKQTHWCEQVIEAMLYFLWDLGLKVGHSSRSLDDTVRMAKSDITICTALLEGRYVWGDQALFDESRRRFFAEVVEGSERNFVTEKLAERNERHKRLGDSRYVVEPNVKEGKGGLRDLHTLYWIGKYLHKVRSPAELVDVGLLTQDEYRAFRRAESFFWAVRCHLHTITNRAEDRLTFDLQRQVAQRMAFADRPGKSAVERFMQYFFLQAKQVGSLTGVFLAQLEEQTEKKKRKGFLASLRGRARTIKGYKVSHGRIAAPSDDWFEADPVRLLEIFTIADAESFEIHPETMRHIARDAKLIDAEVRKNPRANELFMELLTSRHDPETVLRWLNEAGVFGRFIPDFGRVNAQMQFDMYHHYTVDEHTIRAIGLLARIEKGELAEDHPLATAIIGKLHHRRALYASVLMHDIAKGRGGDHSVLGAEIALRLCPRLGMTSEETELVSWLVRQHLLMSATAMKRDLADWKTISDFVAVVQSLERLRQLTLLTIVDIRAVGPGVWNGWKRQLLTELFSSAEERLRLGHVERHRAERIAAKQKVVTERMGAQGSLVARYGKQFTDAYWIAEPDDVIARNLVQLHEAKGAPLSITTSYDETRGATLVMVIASDHPGLFYRIAGGIHLAGGNIIDARIHTTRSGTAVDNFLVQDPLGRPFSEQSQLERLQKAIGDALANRVKLLPQLVARPLPRPRQEAFEVRPRVEFDNDASNRFTVVEVSARDRPALLNRLARALFESRLIVHSAHIATYGERAVDTFYVTDLFGGKVDGGGRQKTVEKRLLEAASEEVAEVVA
;
A
#
# COMPACT_ATOMS: atom_id res chain seq x y z
N MET A 1 27.17 16.60 -24.47
CA MET A 1 26.38 15.37 -24.46
C MET A 1 27.38 14.24 -24.25
N ASN A 2 27.33 13.54 -23.13
CA ASN A 2 28.00 12.23 -23.08
C ASN A 2 27.26 11.38 -24.12
N ALA A 3 27.96 10.99 -25.19
CA ALA A 3 27.37 10.17 -26.23
C ALA A 3 26.84 8.88 -25.60
N ILE A 4 25.57 8.57 -25.82
CA ILE A 4 24.96 7.31 -25.40
C ILE A 4 25.82 6.18 -25.98
N ARG A 5 26.56 5.46 -25.12
CA ARG A 5 27.46 4.39 -25.55
C ARG A 5 26.73 3.07 -25.52
N ILE A 6 26.01 2.77 -26.59
CA ILE A 6 25.38 1.46 -26.79
C ILE A 6 26.36 0.52 -27.47
N PRO A 7 26.76 -0.59 -26.82
CA PRO A 7 27.57 -1.61 -27.47
C PRO A 7 26.85 -2.21 -28.67
N ASN A 8 27.56 -2.42 -29.77
CA ASN A 8 27.03 -3.03 -31.00
C ASN A 8 25.66 -2.46 -31.43
N GLN A 9 25.64 -1.17 -31.79
CA GLN A 9 24.41 -0.46 -32.18
C GLN A 9 23.66 -1.10 -33.33
N ARG A 10 24.37 -1.71 -34.30
CA ARG A 10 23.75 -2.36 -35.47
C ARG A 10 22.89 -3.57 -35.12
N ALA A 11 23.20 -4.25 -34.01
CA ALA A 11 22.33 -5.32 -33.52
C ALA A 11 21.00 -4.79 -32.97
N VAL A 12 20.96 -3.53 -32.47
CA VAL A 12 19.69 -2.89 -32.07
C VAL A 12 18.93 -2.39 -33.29
N ILE A 13 19.62 -1.71 -34.22
CA ILE A 13 19.05 -1.28 -35.49
C ILE A 13 20.16 -0.96 -36.50
N ASP A 14 20.14 -1.60 -37.66
CA ASP A 14 20.99 -1.22 -38.78
C ASP A 14 20.28 -0.16 -39.63
N ARG A 15 20.50 1.11 -39.27
CA ARG A 15 19.93 2.26 -39.98
C ARG A 15 20.26 2.23 -41.48
N ARG A 16 21.47 1.82 -41.85
CA ARG A 16 21.90 1.85 -43.26
C ARG A 16 21.12 0.81 -44.08
N ALA A 17 21.01 -0.41 -43.56
CA ALA A 17 20.23 -1.46 -44.21
C ALA A 17 18.75 -1.07 -44.33
N LEU A 18 18.19 -0.46 -43.28
CA LEU A 18 16.80 0.01 -43.29
C LEU A 18 16.56 1.13 -44.32
N THR A 19 17.46 2.11 -44.41
CA THR A 19 17.36 3.18 -45.43
C THR A 19 17.44 2.62 -46.85
N ILE A 20 18.31 1.63 -47.10
CA ILE A 20 18.40 0.96 -48.41
C ILE A 20 17.08 0.23 -48.72
N ALA A 21 16.54 -0.53 -47.77
CA ALA A 21 15.28 -1.25 -47.97
C ALA A 21 14.09 -0.32 -48.24
N ILE A 22 14.07 0.88 -47.64
CA ILE A 22 13.06 1.90 -47.91
C ILE A 22 13.21 2.47 -49.33
N ALA A 23 14.45 2.73 -49.78
CA ALA A 23 14.72 3.17 -51.15
C ALA A 23 14.27 2.11 -52.16
N ASP A 24 14.58 0.83 -51.93
CA ASP A 24 14.15 -0.28 -52.79
C ASP A 24 12.61 -0.38 -52.85
N ALA A 25 11.92 -0.14 -51.72
CA ALA A 25 10.46 -0.11 -51.68
C ALA A 25 9.86 1.09 -52.44
N MET A 26 10.53 2.25 -52.41
CA MET A 26 10.17 3.42 -53.22
C MET A 26 10.32 3.15 -54.71
N ASP A 27 11.44 2.55 -55.11
CA ASP A 27 11.70 2.17 -56.51
C ASP A 27 10.67 1.15 -57.01
N ALA A 28 10.35 0.13 -56.21
CA ALA A 28 9.34 -0.87 -56.54
C ALA A 28 7.92 -0.26 -56.66
N ALA A 29 7.64 0.81 -55.94
CA ALA A 29 6.39 1.57 -56.02
C ALA A 29 6.37 2.61 -57.16
N GLY A 30 7.40 2.65 -58.01
CA GLY A 30 7.53 3.62 -59.09
C GLY A 30 7.71 5.05 -58.60
N ASN A 31 8.44 5.23 -57.49
CA ASN A 31 8.70 6.51 -56.82
C ASN A 31 7.44 7.28 -56.39
N LYS A 32 6.34 6.56 -56.14
CA LYS A 32 5.10 7.12 -55.60
C LYS A 32 4.98 6.82 -54.12
N ALA A 33 5.22 7.84 -53.28
CA ALA A 33 5.14 7.74 -51.83
C ALA A 33 3.82 7.16 -51.31
N SER A 34 2.68 7.49 -51.94
CA SER A 34 1.36 6.96 -51.56
C SER A 34 1.25 5.44 -51.74
N THR A 35 1.95 4.88 -52.73
CA THR A 35 1.95 3.43 -53.03
C THR A 35 2.99 2.69 -52.18
N ALA A 36 4.12 3.33 -51.87
CA ALA A 36 5.19 2.77 -51.04
C ALA A 36 4.90 2.79 -49.53
N ARG A 37 3.90 3.56 -49.09
CA ARG A 37 3.62 3.80 -47.66
C ARG A 37 3.51 2.53 -46.83
N GLN A 38 2.67 1.58 -47.24
CA GLN A 38 2.42 0.37 -46.45
C GLN A 38 3.67 -0.53 -46.34
N PRO A 39 4.38 -0.86 -47.45
CA PRO A 39 5.68 -1.55 -47.36
C PRO A 39 6.69 -0.88 -46.43
N ILE A 40 6.78 0.46 -46.45
CA ILE A 40 7.71 1.21 -45.60
C ILE A 40 7.30 1.13 -44.12
N VAL A 41 6.01 1.26 -43.81
CA VAL A 41 5.48 1.06 -42.45
C VAL A 41 5.82 -0.36 -41.95
N ASP A 42 5.71 -1.38 -42.79
CA ASP A 42 6.02 -2.76 -42.41
C ASP A 42 7.53 -2.96 -42.14
N LEU A 43 8.41 -2.34 -42.95
CA LEU A 43 9.86 -2.32 -42.69
C LEU A 43 10.21 -1.63 -41.36
N LEU A 44 9.61 -0.47 -41.10
CA LEU A 44 9.81 0.29 -39.86
C LEU A 44 9.27 -0.49 -38.64
N ARG A 45 8.10 -1.13 -38.77
CA ARG A 45 7.49 -1.95 -37.72
C ARG A 45 8.35 -3.16 -37.39
N LYS A 46 8.90 -3.83 -38.41
CA LYS A 46 9.85 -4.92 -38.23
C LYS A 46 11.12 -4.45 -37.51
N ALA A 47 11.73 -3.35 -37.96
CA ALA A 47 12.92 -2.80 -37.30
C ALA A 47 12.68 -2.42 -35.83
N LEU A 48 11.51 -1.86 -35.51
CA LEU A 48 11.11 -1.57 -34.13
C LEU A 48 10.95 -2.85 -33.29
N ALA A 49 10.33 -3.89 -33.85
CA ALA A 49 10.13 -5.18 -33.17
C ALA A 49 11.47 -5.89 -32.90
N ASP A 50 12.30 -6.05 -33.94
CA ASP A 50 13.61 -6.71 -33.85
C ASP A 50 14.52 -5.99 -32.85
N GLY A 51 14.54 -4.66 -32.88
CA GLY A 51 15.31 -3.85 -31.94
C GLY A 51 14.85 -3.99 -30.49
N ARG A 52 13.53 -4.05 -30.25
CA ARG A 52 12.98 -4.29 -28.90
C ARG A 52 13.30 -5.68 -28.39
N GLU A 53 13.25 -6.70 -29.25
CA GLU A 53 13.61 -8.07 -28.92
C GLU A 53 15.08 -8.17 -28.50
N GLU A 54 15.99 -7.56 -29.27
CA GLU A 54 17.41 -7.51 -28.94
C GLU A 54 17.67 -6.80 -27.60
N ILE A 55 17.00 -5.67 -27.35
CA ILE A 55 17.15 -4.94 -26.07
C ILE A 55 16.66 -5.79 -24.90
N ASN A 56 15.52 -6.48 -25.05
CA ASN A 56 14.99 -7.39 -24.02
C ASN A 56 15.93 -8.58 -23.77
N ARG A 57 16.52 -9.17 -24.83
CA ARG A 57 17.53 -10.22 -24.69
C ARG A 57 18.73 -9.75 -23.86
N ARG A 58 19.27 -8.56 -24.15
CA ARG A 58 20.38 -7.95 -23.38
C ARG A 58 20.01 -7.73 -21.91
N LEU A 59 18.77 -7.30 -21.63
CA LEU A 59 18.29 -7.12 -20.27
C LEU A 59 18.17 -8.46 -19.53
N MET A 60 17.72 -9.53 -20.20
CA MET A 60 17.68 -10.87 -19.59
C MET A 60 19.07 -11.43 -19.27
N GLU A 61 20.09 -11.13 -20.09
CA GLU A 61 21.48 -11.52 -19.82
C GLU A 61 22.11 -10.73 -18.67
N ARG A 62 21.72 -9.47 -18.50
CA ARG A 62 22.18 -8.59 -17.42
C ARG A 62 20.99 -7.92 -16.73
N PRO A 63 20.26 -8.62 -15.83
CA PRO A 63 18.99 -8.13 -15.29
C PRO A 63 19.05 -6.85 -14.46
N GLY A 64 20.24 -6.44 -14.00
CA GLY A 64 20.45 -5.15 -13.31
C GLY A 64 20.75 -3.96 -14.23
N ALA A 65 20.91 -4.17 -15.54
CA ALA A 65 21.37 -3.17 -16.51
C ALA A 65 20.23 -2.26 -17.01
N GLY A 66 19.49 -1.66 -16.07
CA GLY A 66 18.34 -0.82 -16.36
C GLY A 66 18.65 0.40 -17.24
N HIS A 67 19.76 1.10 -16.96
CA HIS A 67 20.17 2.24 -17.79
C HIS A 67 20.51 1.83 -19.23
N ASP A 68 21.30 0.78 -19.42
CA ASP A 68 21.67 0.29 -20.75
C ASP A 68 20.41 -0.03 -21.57
N CYS A 69 19.41 -0.66 -20.94
CA CYS A 69 18.11 -0.92 -21.57
C CYS A 69 17.39 0.38 -21.92
N ALA A 70 17.30 1.33 -20.99
CA ALA A 70 16.58 2.59 -21.17
C ALA A 70 17.18 3.47 -22.28
N GLU A 71 18.52 3.53 -22.32
CA GLU A 71 19.31 4.22 -23.34
C GLU A 71 19.16 3.58 -24.71
N ALA A 72 19.17 2.24 -24.78
CA ALA A 72 18.98 1.52 -26.04
C ALA A 72 17.59 1.72 -26.65
N GLN A 73 16.54 1.80 -25.83
CA GLN A 73 15.18 2.12 -26.29
C GLN A 73 15.10 3.54 -26.88
N ALA A 74 15.73 4.52 -26.23
CA ALA A 74 15.80 5.89 -26.75
C ALA A 74 16.59 5.95 -28.06
N PHE A 75 17.71 5.22 -28.16
CA PHE A 75 18.51 5.16 -29.38
C PHE A 75 17.77 4.51 -30.56
N LEU A 76 17.04 3.41 -30.33
CA LEU A 76 16.20 2.78 -31.34
C LEU A 76 15.18 3.80 -31.89
N THR A 77 14.53 4.52 -30.99
CA THR A 77 13.57 5.58 -31.32
C THR A 77 14.23 6.73 -32.10
N ASP A 78 15.42 7.17 -31.70
CA ASP A 78 16.21 8.18 -32.43
C ASP A 78 16.45 7.74 -33.88
N GLN A 79 16.86 6.49 -34.09
CA GLN A 79 17.17 6.00 -35.44
C GLN A 79 15.92 5.91 -36.32
N LEU A 80 14.79 5.47 -35.77
CA LEU A 80 13.52 5.43 -36.49
C LEU A 80 13.06 6.84 -36.88
N LEU A 81 13.10 7.80 -35.95
CA LEU A 81 12.74 9.20 -36.25
C LEU A 81 13.63 9.81 -37.33
N ARG A 82 14.92 9.51 -37.33
CA ARG A 82 15.87 9.97 -38.37
C ARG A 82 15.51 9.42 -39.74
N VAL A 83 15.27 8.12 -39.83
CA VAL A 83 14.89 7.45 -41.08
C VAL A 83 13.54 7.97 -41.60
N ILE A 84 12.54 8.10 -40.72
CA ILE A 84 11.22 8.64 -41.06
C ILE A 84 11.36 10.08 -41.55
N HIS A 85 12.11 10.92 -40.84
CA HIS A 85 12.33 12.30 -41.26
C HIS A 85 12.95 12.35 -42.66
N ASP A 86 14.06 11.64 -42.88
CA ASP A 86 14.79 11.66 -44.15
C ASP A 86 13.91 11.18 -45.31
N HIS A 87 13.16 10.10 -45.11
CA HIS A 87 12.18 9.62 -46.09
C HIS A 87 11.08 10.67 -46.37
N VAL A 88 10.50 11.29 -45.33
CA VAL A 88 9.44 12.29 -45.51
C VAL A 88 9.94 13.51 -46.28
N ILE A 89 11.13 14.01 -46.00
CA ILE A 89 11.64 15.22 -46.66
C ILE A 89 12.23 14.98 -48.05
N SER A 90 12.62 13.74 -48.37
CA SER A 90 13.20 13.38 -49.67
C SER A 90 12.16 12.82 -50.64
N ASP A 91 11.20 12.04 -50.15
CA ASP A 91 10.33 11.23 -51.00
C ASP A 91 8.85 11.62 -50.92
N VAL A 92 8.37 12.09 -49.75
CA VAL A 92 6.95 12.41 -49.53
C VAL A 92 6.66 13.88 -49.83
N TYR A 93 7.45 14.79 -49.25
CA TYR A 93 7.33 16.23 -49.43
C TYR A 93 8.69 16.86 -49.81
N PRO A 94 9.24 16.50 -50.99
CA PRO A 94 10.48 17.09 -51.48
C PRO A 94 10.30 18.60 -51.70
N SER A 95 11.22 19.39 -51.16
CA SER A 95 11.34 20.82 -51.46
C SER A 95 12.70 21.08 -52.09
N VAL A 96 12.69 21.39 -53.39
CA VAL A 96 13.90 21.56 -54.22
C VAL A 96 14.71 22.79 -53.82
N ASN A 97 14.04 23.86 -53.37
CA ASN A 97 14.65 25.11 -52.91
C ASN A 97 14.01 25.56 -51.60
N ARG A 98 14.56 25.12 -50.46
CA ARG A 98 14.07 25.54 -49.14
C ARG A 98 14.38 27.01 -48.87
N THR A 99 13.35 27.75 -48.48
CA THR A 99 13.46 29.11 -47.96
C THR A 99 14.02 29.10 -46.53
N THR A 100 14.41 30.28 -46.02
CA THR A 100 14.87 30.43 -44.62
C THR A 100 13.79 30.09 -43.59
N GLY A 101 12.51 30.07 -43.98
CA GLY A 101 11.39 29.65 -43.14
C GLY A 101 11.11 28.13 -43.16
N GLU A 102 11.57 27.41 -44.18
CA GLU A 102 11.40 25.96 -44.33
C GLU A 102 12.55 25.18 -43.66
N ARG A 103 12.76 25.52 -42.38
CA ARG A 103 13.72 24.85 -41.51
C ARG A 103 12.95 24.21 -40.37
N LEU A 104 13.33 22.97 -40.07
CA LEU A 104 12.68 22.17 -39.04
C LEU A 104 13.76 21.45 -38.24
N THR A 105 13.63 21.47 -36.93
CA THR A 105 14.47 20.64 -36.04
C THR A 105 13.58 19.80 -35.13
N ILE A 106 14.04 18.58 -34.87
CA ILE A 106 13.34 17.59 -34.07
C ILE A 106 14.12 17.44 -32.77
N MET A 107 13.44 17.76 -31.68
CA MET A 107 13.98 17.68 -30.34
C MET A 107 13.18 16.64 -29.54
N ALA A 108 13.87 15.68 -28.93
CA ALA A 108 13.27 14.82 -27.92
C ALA A 108 13.14 15.62 -26.62
N VAL A 109 12.01 15.46 -25.92
CA VAL A 109 11.74 16.14 -24.63
C VAL A 109 11.35 15.13 -23.56
N GLY A 110 11.30 15.55 -22.30
CA GLY A 110 10.94 14.67 -21.19
C GLY A 110 11.91 13.50 -20.99
N GLY A 111 11.39 12.31 -20.67
CA GLY A 111 12.19 11.09 -20.52
C GLY A 111 12.93 10.69 -21.79
N TYR A 112 12.30 10.87 -22.96
CA TYR A 112 12.95 10.63 -24.24
C TYR A 112 14.10 11.63 -24.51
N GLY A 113 13.90 12.90 -24.11
CA GLY A 113 14.93 13.95 -24.14
C GLY A 113 16.17 13.58 -23.31
N ARG A 114 15.97 13.05 -22.09
CA ARG A 114 17.08 12.51 -21.27
C ARG A 114 17.78 11.30 -21.88
N GLY A 115 17.19 10.66 -22.89
CA GLY A 115 17.68 9.41 -23.44
C GLY A 115 17.33 8.20 -22.57
N GLU A 116 16.28 8.28 -21.76
CA GLU A 116 15.90 7.23 -20.81
C GLU A 116 14.44 6.79 -21.04
N MET A 117 14.25 5.67 -21.72
CA MET A 117 12.92 5.14 -22.06
C MET A 117 12.75 3.69 -21.62
N ALA A 118 11.71 3.40 -20.84
CA ALA A 118 11.28 2.01 -20.66
C ALA A 118 10.55 1.52 -21.92
N PRO A 119 10.42 0.20 -22.15
CA PRO A 119 9.51 -0.34 -23.17
C PRO A 119 8.12 0.29 -23.04
N HIS A 120 7.42 0.55 -24.14
CA HIS A 120 6.10 1.22 -24.13
C HIS A 120 6.05 2.63 -23.51
N SER A 121 7.20 3.31 -23.29
CA SER A 121 7.19 4.73 -22.95
C SER A 121 6.66 5.56 -24.11
N ASP A 122 6.05 6.70 -23.77
CA ASP A 122 5.62 7.68 -24.75
C ASP A 122 6.85 8.29 -25.47
N VAL A 123 6.67 8.61 -26.75
CA VAL A 123 7.67 9.26 -27.61
C VAL A 123 7.35 10.75 -27.64
N ASP A 124 7.97 11.52 -26.75
CA ASP A 124 7.72 12.95 -26.62
C ASP A 124 8.65 13.78 -27.52
N VAL A 125 8.09 14.46 -28.52
CA VAL A 125 8.83 15.20 -29.55
C VAL A 125 8.39 16.66 -29.65
N ALA A 126 9.36 17.57 -29.69
CA ALA A 126 9.14 18.97 -30.02
C ALA A 126 9.71 19.27 -31.41
N PHE A 127 8.84 19.74 -32.29
CA PHE A 127 9.18 20.27 -33.60
C PHE A 127 9.37 21.78 -33.48
N ILE A 128 10.56 22.27 -33.78
CA ILE A 128 10.89 23.70 -33.66
C ILE A 128 11.10 24.29 -35.05
N THR A 129 10.45 25.43 -35.30
CA THR A 129 10.60 26.25 -36.52
C THR A 129 11.21 27.62 -36.18
N PRO A 130 11.87 28.31 -37.14
CA PRO A 130 12.46 29.63 -36.88
C PRO A 130 11.43 30.69 -36.49
N SER A 131 10.28 30.68 -37.16
CA SER A 131 9.17 31.61 -36.98
C SER A 131 7.84 30.86 -37.17
N LYS A 132 6.75 31.57 -37.50
CA LYS A 132 5.44 30.95 -37.78
C LYS A 132 5.59 29.80 -38.78
N GLN A 133 4.98 28.66 -38.47
CA GLN A 133 5.11 27.45 -39.30
C GLN A 133 4.72 27.74 -40.75
N THR A 134 5.54 27.27 -41.68
CA THR A 134 5.22 27.24 -43.10
C THR A 134 4.36 26.02 -43.40
N HIS A 135 3.62 26.06 -44.52
CA HIS A 135 2.80 24.93 -44.95
C HIS A 135 3.61 23.64 -45.14
N TRP A 136 4.84 23.76 -45.68
CA TRP A 136 5.75 22.62 -45.82
C TRP A 136 6.11 22.00 -44.46
N CYS A 137 6.45 22.82 -43.46
CA CYS A 137 6.74 22.32 -42.12
C CYS A 137 5.53 21.60 -41.51
N GLU A 138 4.31 22.12 -41.69
CA GLU A 138 3.08 21.46 -41.24
C GLU A 138 2.91 20.09 -41.89
N GLN A 139 3.04 19.99 -43.21
CA GLN A 139 2.92 18.73 -43.96
C GLN A 139 3.97 17.68 -43.53
N VAL A 140 5.23 18.10 -43.37
CA VAL A 140 6.31 17.22 -42.91
C VAL A 140 6.03 16.70 -41.51
N ILE A 141 5.65 17.58 -40.58
CA ILE A 141 5.33 17.19 -39.20
C ILE A 141 4.17 16.21 -39.18
N GLU A 142 3.09 16.50 -39.92
CA GLU A 142 1.91 15.65 -39.97
C GLU A 142 2.23 14.26 -40.54
N ALA A 143 2.98 14.17 -41.65
CA ALA A 143 3.40 12.89 -42.21
C ALA A 143 4.27 12.08 -41.25
N MET A 144 5.23 12.73 -40.58
CA MET A 144 6.04 12.08 -39.55
C MET A 144 5.18 11.52 -38.42
N LEU A 145 4.20 12.28 -37.91
CA LEU A 145 3.29 11.83 -36.86
C LEU A 145 2.46 10.63 -37.30
N TYR A 146 1.93 10.63 -38.53
CA TYR A 146 1.20 9.47 -39.03
C TYR A 146 2.07 8.21 -39.11
N PHE A 147 3.33 8.31 -39.54
CA PHE A 147 4.24 7.16 -39.51
C PHE A 147 4.44 6.63 -38.09
N LEU A 148 4.63 7.51 -37.10
CA LEU A 148 4.78 7.08 -35.70
C LEU A 148 3.51 6.43 -35.15
N TRP A 149 2.33 6.94 -35.50
CA TRP A 149 1.05 6.34 -35.10
C TRP A 149 0.79 4.99 -35.80
N ASP A 150 1.18 4.84 -37.07
CA ASP A 150 1.11 3.57 -37.81
C ASP A 150 2.02 2.47 -37.22
N LEU A 151 3.07 2.88 -36.49
CA LEU A 151 3.92 2.00 -35.68
C LEU A 151 3.32 1.64 -34.32
N GLY A 152 2.15 2.19 -33.98
CA GLY A 152 1.49 1.98 -32.69
C GLY A 152 2.20 2.68 -31.52
N LEU A 153 3.04 3.68 -31.80
CA LEU A 153 3.72 4.46 -30.77
C LEU A 153 2.76 5.49 -30.18
N LYS A 154 2.81 5.65 -28.85
CA LYS A 154 2.15 6.78 -28.18
C LYS A 154 3.04 8.01 -28.32
N VAL A 155 2.57 9.02 -29.03
CA VAL A 155 3.37 10.21 -29.36
C VAL A 155 2.80 11.43 -28.66
N GLY A 156 3.55 11.98 -27.71
CA GLY A 156 3.34 13.34 -27.24
C GLY A 156 4.09 14.28 -28.18
N HIS A 157 3.43 15.30 -28.73
CA HIS A 157 4.12 16.23 -29.61
C HIS A 157 3.76 17.70 -29.36
N SER A 158 4.67 18.58 -29.75
CA SER A 158 4.41 20.00 -29.89
C SER A 158 5.09 20.53 -31.13
N SER A 159 4.46 21.49 -31.80
CA SER A 159 5.09 22.25 -32.87
C SER A 159 5.05 23.72 -32.54
N ARG A 160 6.22 24.37 -32.49
CA ARG A 160 6.35 25.75 -32.00
C ARG A 160 7.45 26.51 -32.74
N SER A 161 7.22 27.81 -32.91
CA SER A 161 8.30 28.74 -33.25
C SER A 161 9.28 28.90 -32.08
N LEU A 162 10.45 29.47 -32.34
CA LEU A 162 11.39 29.85 -31.27
C LEU A 162 10.74 30.78 -30.23
N ASP A 163 9.96 31.77 -30.68
CA ASP A 163 9.29 32.74 -29.80
C ASP A 163 8.20 32.09 -28.95
N ASP A 164 7.39 31.20 -29.55
CA ASP A 164 6.36 30.46 -28.82
C ASP A 164 6.98 29.50 -27.79
N THR A 165 8.12 28.89 -28.14
CA THR A 165 8.85 28.01 -27.22
C THR A 165 9.28 28.76 -25.96
N VAL A 166 9.88 29.95 -26.11
CA VAL A 166 10.26 30.80 -24.97
C VAL A 166 9.04 31.27 -24.19
N ARG A 167 8.01 31.77 -24.88
CA ARG A 167 6.78 32.29 -24.25
C ARG A 167 6.09 31.23 -23.40
N MET A 168 5.89 30.03 -23.94
CA MET A 168 5.21 28.94 -23.22
C MET A 168 6.06 28.38 -22.07
N ALA A 169 7.39 28.34 -22.23
CA ALA A 169 8.29 27.93 -21.16
C ALA A 169 8.25 28.87 -19.94
N LYS A 170 7.98 30.16 -20.15
CA LYS A 170 7.81 31.14 -19.06
C LYS A 170 6.49 30.98 -18.31
N SER A 171 5.44 30.51 -18.97
CA SER A 171 4.08 30.43 -18.39
C SER A 171 3.74 29.07 -17.77
N ASP A 172 4.48 28.00 -18.13
CA ASP A 172 4.18 26.63 -17.70
C ASP A 172 5.45 25.88 -17.31
N ILE A 173 5.57 25.52 -16.03
CA ILE A 173 6.72 24.80 -15.49
C ILE A 173 6.88 23.39 -16.09
N THR A 174 5.80 22.74 -16.52
CA THR A 174 5.84 21.43 -17.19
C THR A 174 6.55 21.55 -18.52
N ILE A 175 6.20 22.57 -19.31
CA ILE A 175 6.86 22.88 -20.57
C ILE A 175 8.31 23.30 -20.33
N CYS A 176 8.56 24.16 -19.34
CA CYS A 176 9.90 24.57 -18.95
C CYS A 176 10.79 23.36 -18.64
N THR A 177 10.28 22.41 -17.85
CA THR A 177 10.99 21.17 -17.50
C THR A 177 11.22 20.30 -18.72
N ALA A 178 10.22 20.11 -19.59
CA ALA A 178 10.37 19.32 -20.80
C ALA A 178 11.47 19.86 -21.73
N LEU A 179 11.56 21.20 -21.88
CA LEU A 179 12.58 21.88 -22.68
C LEU A 179 13.97 21.85 -22.02
N LEU A 180 14.05 21.91 -20.69
CA LEU A 180 15.31 21.73 -19.95
C LEU A 180 15.96 20.38 -20.29
N GLU A 181 15.14 19.38 -20.59
CA GLU A 181 15.55 18.03 -21.00
C GLU A 181 15.73 17.85 -22.50
N GLY A 182 15.51 18.92 -23.26
CA GLY A 182 15.60 18.94 -24.71
C GLY A 182 16.93 18.37 -25.22
N ARG A 183 16.83 17.38 -26.11
CA ARG A 183 17.97 16.77 -26.79
C ARG A 183 17.73 16.76 -28.28
N TYR A 184 18.73 17.17 -29.04
CA TYR A 184 18.70 17.13 -30.49
C TYR A 184 18.57 15.68 -30.98
N VAL A 185 17.57 15.43 -31.82
CA VAL A 185 17.38 14.13 -32.50
C VAL A 185 17.85 14.24 -33.94
N TRP A 186 17.27 15.17 -34.71
CA TRP A 186 17.53 15.34 -36.14
C TRP A 186 17.01 16.67 -36.71
N GLY A 187 17.29 16.94 -38.00
CA GLY A 187 16.92 18.19 -38.68
C GLY A 187 17.96 19.30 -38.54
N ASP A 188 17.52 20.56 -38.53
CA ASP A 188 18.41 21.72 -38.47
C ASP A 188 19.09 21.87 -37.09
N GLN A 189 20.40 21.61 -37.05
CA GLN A 189 21.21 21.67 -35.82
C GLN A 189 21.33 23.11 -35.28
N ALA A 190 21.49 24.10 -36.17
CA ALA A 190 21.66 25.49 -35.77
C ALA A 190 20.40 26.05 -35.11
N LEU A 191 19.21 25.64 -35.59
CA LEU A 191 17.93 25.99 -34.99
C LEU A 191 17.76 25.39 -33.58
N PHE A 192 18.25 24.17 -33.35
CA PHE A 192 18.29 23.56 -32.02
C PHE A 192 19.24 24.29 -31.08
N ASP A 193 20.43 24.64 -31.55
CA ASP A 193 21.42 25.36 -30.73
C ASP A 193 20.90 26.76 -30.36
N GLU A 194 20.18 27.42 -31.28
CA GLU A 194 19.49 28.68 -31.03
C GLU A 194 18.37 28.54 -29.99
N SER A 195 17.48 27.54 -30.12
CA SER A 195 16.39 27.32 -29.16
C SER A 195 16.92 27.07 -27.75
N ARG A 196 18.00 26.28 -27.63
CA ARG A 196 18.68 26.02 -26.36
C ARG A 196 19.32 27.28 -25.79
N ARG A 197 19.99 28.09 -26.61
CA ARG A 197 20.60 29.36 -26.17
C ARG A 197 19.53 30.32 -25.64
N ARG A 198 18.44 30.50 -26.38
CA ARG A 198 17.31 31.36 -25.99
C ARG A 198 16.62 30.86 -24.72
N PHE A 199 16.43 29.56 -24.57
CA PHE A 199 15.87 28.98 -23.33
C PHE A 199 16.69 29.39 -22.09
N PHE A 200 18.01 29.22 -22.12
CA PHE A 200 18.85 29.58 -20.98
C PHE A 200 18.97 31.08 -20.73
N ALA A 201 18.96 31.91 -21.78
CA ALA A 201 19.10 33.36 -21.66
C ALA A 201 17.79 34.07 -21.29
N GLU A 202 16.66 33.61 -21.83
CA GLU A 202 15.39 34.32 -21.70
C GLU A 202 14.44 33.69 -20.67
N VAL A 203 14.55 32.38 -20.39
CA VAL A 203 13.65 31.66 -19.47
C VAL A 203 14.32 31.40 -18.13
N VAL A 204 15.54 30.84 -18.14
CA VAL A 204 16.24 30.38 -16.93
C VAL A 204 16.79 31.54 -16.09
N GLU A 205 17.40 32.52 -16.75
CA GLU A 205 18.05 33.65 -16.07
C GLU A 205 17.03 34.48 -15.27
N GLY A 206 17.25 34.57 -13.95
CA GLY A 206 16.40 35.35 -13.03
C GLY A 206 15.18 34.60 -12.47
N SER A 207 14.89 33.38 -12.89
CA SER A 207 13.75 32.57 -12.43
C SER A 207 14.14 31.38 -11.55
N GLU A 208 15.42 31.24 -11.21
CA GLU A 208 16.02 30.08 -10.53
C GLU A 208 15.33 29.72 -9.22
N ARG A 209 15.06 30.73 -8.38
CA ARG A 209 14.44 30.51 -7.07
C ARG A 209 13.00 30.02 -7.20
N ASN A 210 12.25 30.56 -8.16
CA ASN A 210 10.86 30.16 -8.39
C ASN A 210 10.80 28.72 -8.87
N PHE A 211 11.66 28.34 -9.83
CA PHE A 211 11.74 26.97 -10.34
C PHE A 211 12.01 25.95 -9.23
N VAL A 212 12.98 26.22 -8.34
CA VAL A 212 13.26 25.34 -7.19
C VAL A 212 12.05 25.21 -6.29
N THR A 213 11.40 26.33 -5.95
CA THR A 213 10.25 26.35 -5.05
C THR A 213 9.09 25.54 -5.61
N GLU A 214 8.73 25.78 -6.87
CA GLU A 214 7.64 25.07 -7.55
C GLU A 214 7.96 23.58 -7.73
N LYS A 215 9.20 23.19 -8.05
CA LYS A 215 9.57 21.77 -8.15
C LYS A 215 9.53 21.02 -6.83
N LEU A 216 9.88 21.67 -5.72
CA LEU A 216 9.74 21.06 -4.40
C LEU A 216 8.26 20.94 -4.00
N ALA A 217 7.42 21.90 -4.38
CA ALA A 217 5.97 21.81 -4.19
C ALA A 217 5.35 20.66 -4.99
N GLU A 218 5.66 20.56 -6.30
CA GLU A 218 5.22 19.46 -7.19
C GLU A 218 5.59 18.09 -6.62
N ARG A 219 6.82 17.96 -6.08
CA ARG A 219 7.27 16.73 -5.42
C ARG A 219 6.45 16.41 -4.17
N ASN A 220 6.27 17.38 -3.28
CA ASN A 220 5.57 17.16 -2.01
C ASN A 220 4.09 16.80 -2.23
N GLU A 221 3.43 17.44 -3.19
CA GLU A 221 2.04 17.10 -3.57
C GLU A 221 1.94 15.69 -4.14
N ARG A 222 2.88 15.30 -5.00
CA ARG A 222 2.97 13.94 -5.54
C ARG A 222 3.12 12.89 -4.44
N HIS A 223 3.99 13.12 -3.45
CA HIS A 223 4.18 12.20 -2.33
C HIS A 223 2.88 12.04 -1.51
N LYS A 224 2.18 13.14 -1.21
CA LYS A 224 0.89 13.11 -0.49
C LYS A 224 -0.16 12.29 -1.22
N ARG A 225 -0.32 12.48 -2.53
CA ARG A 225 -1.29 11.74 -3.36
C ARG A 225 -1.06 10.22 -3.35
N LEU A 226 0.19 9.78 -3.18
CA LEU A 226 0.59 8.37 -3.20
C LEU A 226 0.75 7.75 -1.79
N GLY A 227 0.33 8.44 -0.72
CA GLY A 227 0.32 7.90 0.64
C GLY A 227 1.51 8.28 1.53
N ASP A 228 2.40 9.17 1.06
CA ASP A 228 3.52 9.79 1.78
C ASP A 228 4.52 8.86 2.51
N SER A 229 4.49 7.56 2.21
CA SER A 229 5.44 6.58 2.73
C SER A 229 6.27 5.95 1.62
N ARG A 230 7.55 5.70 1.91
CA ARG A 230 8.47 4.96 1.02
C ARG A 230 8.27 3.46 1.11
N TYR A 231 7.66 3.01 2.20
CA TYR A 231 7.61 1.60 2.60
C TYR A 231 6.27 0.94 2.25
N VAL A 232 5.55 1.50 1.27
CA VAL A 232 4.30 0.91 0.77
C VAL A 232 4.63 -0.37 0.01
N VAL A 233 3.95 -1.47 0.36
CA VAL A 233 4.22 -2.84 -0.11
C VAL A 233 3.98 -3.03 -1.62
N GLU A 234 3.06 -2.28 -2.23
CA GLU A 234 2.90 -2.21 -3.69
C GLU A 234 3.34 -0.83 -4.22
N PRO A 235 4.65 -0.56 -4.29
CA PRO A 235 5.17 0.78 -4.58
C PRO A 235 4.99 1.15 -6.06
N ASN A 236 4.93 2.46 -6.33
CA ASN A 236 5.12 2.98 -7.68
C ASN A 236 6.61 3.30 -7.89
N VAL A 237 7.24 2.63 -8.84
CA VAL A 237 8.69 2.68 -9.08
C VAL A 237 9.15 4.07 -9.57
N LYS A 238 8.26 4.77 -10.28
CA LYS A 238 8.56 6.07 -10.90
C LYS A 238 8.18 7.24 -10.00
N GLU A 239 6.90 7.32 -9.63
CA GLU A 239 6.29 8.47 -8.96
C GLU A 239 6.31 8.37 -7.42
N GLY A 240 6.56 7.18 -6.87
CA GLY A 240 6.60 6.95 -5.42
C GLY A 240 7.68 7.77 -4.71
N LYS A 241 7.51 7.94 -3.39
CA LYS A 241 8.51 8.60 -2.53
C LYS A 241 9.79 7.76 -2.50
N GLY A 242 10.92 8.37 -2.84
CA GLY A 242 12.19 7.67 -3.05
C GLY A 242 12.30 6.95 -4.41
N GLY A 243 11.38 7.15 -5.35
CA GLY A 243 11.42 6.57 -6.70
C GLY A 243 12.22 7.41 -7.72
N LEU A 244 12.18 7.02 -8.99
CA LEU A 244 12.93 7.67 -10.08
C LEU A 244 12.63 9.18 -10.19
N ARG A 245 11.38 9.59 -9.98
CA ARG A 245 10.98 10.99 -10.11
C ARG A 245 11.69 11.89 -9.09
N ASP A 246 12.00 11.40 -7.89
CA ASP A 246 12.77 12.17 -6.92
C ASP A 246 14.19 12.43 -7.43
N LEU A 247 14.86 11.41 -7.99
CA LEU A 247 16.17 11.56 -8.63
C LEU A 247 16.14 12.54 -9.80
N HIS A 248 15.12 12.45 -10.66
CA HIS A 248 14.93 13.40 -11.75
C HIS A 248 14.74 14.83 -11.24
N THR A 249 13.96 15.04 -10.16
CA THR A 249 13.79 16.37 -9.56
C THR A 249 15.12 16.96 -9.11
N LEU A 250 16.01 16.18 -8.48
CA LEU A 250 17.35 16.64 -8.10
C LEU A 250 18.17 17.04 -9.34
N TYR A 251 18.17 16.19 -10.37
CA TYR A 251 18.86 16.47 -11.62
C TYR A 251 18.32 17.73 -12.32
N TRP A 252 17.00 17.93 -12.36
CA TRP A 252 16.38 19.13 -12.95
C TRP A 252 16.79 20.39 -12.22
N ILE A 253 16.74 20.39 -10.89
CA ILE A 253 17.18 21.54 -10.09
C ILE A 253 18.65 21.85 -10.37
N GLY A 254 19.53 20.84 -10.31
CA GLY A 254 20.95 21.05 -10.59
C GLY A 254 21.21 21.55 -12.01
N LYS A 255 20.52 20.98 -13.01
CA LYS A 255 20.61 21.37 -14.42
C LYS A 255 20.12 22.79 -14.67
N TYR A 256 19.02 23.19 -14.05
CA TYR A 256 18.46 24.53 -14.17
C TYR A 256 19.41 25.59 -13.59
N LEU A 257 19.95 25.33 -12.40
CA LEU A 257 20.78 26.27 -11.65
C LEU A 257 22.21 26.37 -12.18
N HIS A 258 22.81 25.24 -12.55
CA HIS A 258 24.24 25.16 -12.86
C HIS A 258 24.53 24.78 -14.31
N LYS A 259 23.50 24.59 -15.14
CA LYS A 259 23.63 24.21 -16.57
C LYS A 259 24.40 22.90 -16.78
N VAL A 260 24.38 22.01 -15.78
CA VAL A 260 25.01 20.68 -15.87
C VAL A 260 24.39 19.84 -16.98
N ARG A 261 25.20 19.04 -17.66
CA ARG A 261 24.77 18.23 -18.80
C ARG A 261 24.50 16.78 -18.40
N SER A 262 25.04 16.34 -17.27
CA SER A 262 24.87 14.99 -16.73
C SER A 262 24.78 15.00 -15.20
N PRO A 263 24.20 13.97 -14.57
CA PRO A 263 24.19 13.86 -13.11
C PRO A 263 25.59 13.79 -12.48
N ALA A 264 26.62 13.38 -13.24
CA ALA A 264 28.02 13.35 -12.76
C ALA A 264 28.56 14.76 -12.45
N GLU A 265 28.19 15.75 -13.25
CA GLU A 265 28.61 17.15 -13.08
C GLU A 265 27.98 17.81 -11.83
N LEU A 266 27.00 17.17 -11.18
CA LEU A 266 26.51 17.61 -9.87
C LEU A 266 27.60 17.54 -8.79
N VAL A 267 28.59 16.68 -8.97
CA VAL A 267 29.77 16.59 -8.12
C VAL A 267 30.65 17.82 -8.28
N ASP A 268 30.91 18.22 -9.53
CA ASP A 268 31.78 19.35 -9.86
C ASP A 268 31.24 20.68 -9.30
N VAL A 269 29.92 20.82 -9.24
CA VAL A 269 29.24 22.01 -8.70
C VAL A 269 28.95 21.92 -7.19
N GLY A 270 29.43 20.88 -6.52
CA GLY A 270 29.33 20.70 -5.08
C GLY A 270 27.91 20.44 -4.55
N LEU A 271 27.03 19.91 -5.40
CA LEU A 271 25.67 19.48 -5.02
C LEU A 271 25.57 17.99 -4.71
N LEU A 272 26.63 17.22 -4.97
CA LEU A 272 26.80 15.83 -4.56
C LEU A 272 28.29 15.57 -4.29
N THR A 273 28.59 14.59 -3.44
CA THR A 273 29.92 13.97 -3.36
C THR A 273 30.05 12.79 -4.34
N GLN A 274 31.27 12.30 -4.55
CA GLN A 274 31.50 11.14 -5.42
C GLN A 274 30.75 9.89 -4.94
N ASP A 275 30.66 9.67 -3.62
CA ASP A 275 29.96 8.52 -3.06
C ASP A 275 28.44 8.66 -3.13
N GLU A 276 27.92 9.88 -2.95
CA GLU A 276 26.51 10.19 -3.15
C GLU A 276 26.10 10.03 -4.62
N TYR A 277 26.95 10.44 -5.57
CA TYR A 277 26.73 10.17 -6.99
C TYR A 277 26.73 8.68 -7.33
N ARG A 278 27.64 7.89 -6.75
CA ARG A 278 27.62 6.42 -6.91
C ARG A 278 26.32 5.82 -6.36
N ALA A 279 25.84 6.32 -5.22
CA ALA A 279 24.57 5.87 -4.64
C ALA A 279 23.37 6.27 -5.52
N PHE A 280 23.37 7.50 -6.06
CA PHE A 280 22.39 7.98 -7.03
C PHE A 280 22.30 7.03 -8.23
N ARG A 281 23.44 6.73 -8.88
CA ARG A 281 23.49 5.86 -10.06
C ARG A 281 23.07 4.42 -9.77
N ARG A 282 23.40 3.88 -8.59
CA ARG A 282 22.94 2.54 -8.19
C ARG A 282 21.42 2.47 -8.05
N ALA A 283 20.83 3.43 -7.33
CA ALA A 283 19.38 3.48 -7.15
C ALA A 283 18.65 3.70 -8.49
N GLU A 284 19.14 4.63 -9.30
CA GLU A 284 18.61 4.93 -10.64
C GLU A 284 18.64 3.70 -11.55
N SER A 285 19.78 3.01 -11.64
CA SER A 285 19.94 1.78 -12.44
C SER A 285 18.99 0.67 -11.98
N PHE A 286 18.83 0.49 -10.67
CA PHE A 286 17.93 -0.50 -10.12
C PHE A 286 16.48 -0.21 -10.48
N PHE A 287 16.00 1.02 -10.26
CA PHE A 287 14.61 1.36 -10.58
C PHE A 287 14.33 1.31 -12.08
N TRP A 288 15.28 1.70 -12.93
CA TRP A 288 15.15 1.50 -14.37
C TRP A 288 15.06 0.02 -14.76
N ALA A 289 15.83 -0.86 -14.12
CA ALA A 289 15.77 -2.29 -14.39
C ALA A 289 14.40 -2.88 -14.01
N VAL A 290 13.91 -2.55 -12.81
CA VAL A 290 12.56 -2.95 -12.35
C VAL A 290 11.50 -2.47 -13.33
N ARG A 291 11.55 -1.19 -13.72
CA ARG A 291 10.59 -0.58 -14.64
C ARG A 291 10.61 -1.22 -16.04
N CYS A 292 11.79 -1.51 -16.57
CA CYS A 292 11.92 -2.17 -17.88
C CYS A 292 11.36 -3.60 -17.83
N HIS A 293 11.63 -4.36 -16.76
CA HIS A 293 11.03 -5.68 -16.57
C HIS A 293 9.51 -5.62 -16.43
N LEU A 294 8.96 -4.69 -15.64
CA LEU A 294 7.52 -4.50 -15.48
C LEU A 294 6.82 -4.26 -16.81
N HIS A 295 7.35 -3.32 -17.60
CA HIS A 295 6.76 -2.97 -18.89
C HIS A 295 6.86 -4.13 -19.90
N THR A 296 7.94 -4.92 -19.84
CA THR A 296 8.11 -6.12 -20.67
C THR A 296 7.12 -7.21 -20.28
N ILE A 297 6.93 -7.48 -18.98
CA ILE A 297 5.99 -8.49 -18.48
C ILE A 297 4.55 -8.13 -18.85
N THR A 298 4.18 -6.87 -18.65
CA THR A 298 2.79 -6.41 -18.81
C THR A 298 2.45 -5.99 -20.23
N ASN A 299 3.46 -5.89 -21.12
CA ASN A 299 3.34 -5.40 -22.50
C ASN A 299 2.63 -4.02 -22.59
N ARG A 300 2.80 -3.19 -21.56
CA ARG A 300 2.21 -1.85 -21.44
C ARG A 300 3.04 -0.98 -20.49
N ALA A 301 2.75 0.32 -20.44
CA ALA A 301 3.30 1.19 -19.42
C ALA A 301 2.61 0.90 -18.06
N GLU A 302 3.34 0.26 -17.15
CA GLU A 302 2.89 -0.09 -15.80
C GLU A 302 4.02 0.20 -14.81
N ASP A 303 3.80 1.20 -13.96
CA ASP A 303 4.80 1.68 -12.99
C ASP A 303 4.51 1.19 -11.56
N ARG A 304 3.39 0.50 -11.33
CA ARG A 304 3.04 -0.06 -10.02
C ARG A 304 3.51 -1.51 -9.92
N LEU A 305 4.28 -1.80 -8.87
CA LEU A 305 4.81 -3.12 -8.58
C LEU A 305 3.84 -3.90 -7.69
N THR A 306 2.79 -4.45 -8.30
CA THR A 306 1.77 -5.27 -7.62
C THR A 306 2.32 -6.63 -7.21
N PHE A 307 1.66 -7.30 -6.24
CA PHE A 307 2.16 -8.58 -5.70
C PHE A 307 2.44 -9.66 -6.76
N ASP A 308 1.58 -9.79 -7.77
CA ASP A 308 1.75 -10.72 -8.89
C ASP A 308 2.99 -10.40 -9.74
N LEU A 309 3.26 -9.11 -9.94
CA LEU A 309 4.42 -8.63 -10.70
C LEU A 309 5.72 -8.71 -9.88
N GLN A 310 5.66 -8.54 -8.55
CA GLN A 310 6.82 -8.63 -7.68
C GLN A 310 7.55 -9.97 -7.84
N ARG A 311 6.81 -11.08 -7.94
CA ARG A 311 7.41 -12.40 -8.13
C ARG A 311 8.08 -12.56 -9.47
N GLN A 312 7.38 -12.16 -10.53
CA GLN A 312 7.88 -12.25 -11.90
C GLN A 312 9.12 -11.39 -12.10
N VAL A 313 9.12 -10.16 -11.57
CA VAL A 313 10.28 -9.27 -11.62
C VAL A 313 11.44 -9.83 -10.78
N ALA A 314 11.18 -10.30 -9.56
CA ALA A 314 12.23 -10.90 -8.72
C ALA A 314 12.92 -12.09 -9.42
N GLN A 315 12.13 -12.96 -10.07
CA GLN A 315 12.65 -14.09 -10.84
C GLN A 315 13.47 -13.63 -12.05
N ARG A 316 12.96 -12.68 -12.86
CA ARG A 316 13.69 -12.14 -14.02
C ARG A 316 14.97 -11.41 -13.61
N MET A 317 14.98 -10.79 -12.44
CA MET A 317 16.14 -10.13 -11.85
C MET A 317 17.09 -11.11 -11.11
N ALA A 318 16.85 -12.41 -11.21
CA ALA A 318 17.66 -13.49 -10.64
C ALA A 318 17.82 -13.41 -9.10
N PHE A 319 16.79 -12.92 -8.38
CA PHE A 319 16.73 -13.09 -6.93
C PHE A 319 16.42 -14.55 -6.59
N ALA A 320 17.08 -15.07 -5.56
CA ALA A 320 16.96 -16.45 -5.12
C ALA A 320 16.50 -16.54 -3.66
N ASP A 321 15.89 -17.65 -3.27
CA ASP A 321 15.50 -17.89 -1.88
C ASP A 321 16.74 -17.99 -0.96
N ARG A 322 16.55 -17.64 0.31
CA ARG A 322 17.52 -17.89 1.40
C ARG A 322 16.77 -18.44 2.61
N PRO A 323 17.44 -19.15 3.54
CA PRO A 323 16.79 -19.59 4.77
C PRO A 323 16.10 -18.42 5.48
N GLY A 324 14.79 -18.54 5.68
CA GLY A 324 13.95 -17.53 6.34
C GLY A 324 13.49 -16.34 5.49
N LYS A 325 13.89 -16.22 4.20
CA LYS A 325 13.41 -15.16 3.28
C LYS A 325 13.31 -15.64 1.84
N SER A 326 12.13 -15.51 1.25
CA SER A 326 11.90 -15.80 -0.17
C SER A 326 12.64 -14.83 -1.10
N ALA A 327 12.82 -15.23 -2.36
CA ALA A 327 13.39 -14.39 -3.42
C ALA A 327 12.68 -13.04 -3.54
N VAL A 328 11.35 -13.05 -3.40
CA VAL A 328 10.50 -11.88 -3.54
C VAL A 328 10.67 -10.92 -2.35
N GLU A 329 10.68 -11.44 -1.12
CA GLU A 329 10.96 -10.63 0.06
C GLU A 329 12.37 -10.01 0.02
N ARG A 330 13.36 -10.75 -0.50
CA ARG A 330 14.71 -10.22 -0.70
C ARG A 330 14.76 -9.11 -1.75
N PHE A 331 14.05 -9.28 -2.86
CA PHE A 331 13.92 -8.27 -3.91
C PHE A 331 13.26 -7.00 -3.37
N MET A 332 12.14 -7.16 -2.66
CA MET A 332 11.40 -6.03 -2.08
C MET A 332 12.19 -5.35 -0.96
N GLN A 333 12.91 -6.09 -0.12
CA GLN A 333 13.82 -5.49 0.85
C GLN A 333 14.91 -4.65 0.15
N TYR A 334 15.50 -5.14 -0.94
CA TYR A 334 16.46 -4.37 -1.72
C TYR A 334 15.83 -3.12 -2.35
N PHE A 335 14.58 -3.22 -2.83
CA PHE A 335 13.81 -2.09 -3.34
C PHE A 335 13.66 -0.98 -2.30
N PHE A 336 13.21 -1.30 -1.10
CA PHE A 336 13.02 -0.32 -0.03
C PHE A 336 14.33 0.31 0.44
N LEU A 337 15.43 -0.46 0.44
CA LEU A 337 16.77 0.08 0.71
C LEU A 337 17.20 1.10 -0.35
N GLN A 338 16.91 0.87 -1.64
CA GLN A 338 17.17 1.87 -2.69
C GLN A 338 16.28 3.11 -2.51
N ALA A 339 14.98 2.94 -2.21
CA ALA A 339 14.07 4.06 -1.98
C ALA A 339 14.49 4.94 -0.79
N LYS A 340 14.94 4.31 0.30
CA LYS A 340 15.54 4.98 1.45
C LYS A 340 16.79 5.77 1.06
N GLN A 341 17.67 5.19 0.24
CA GLN A 341 18.87 5.87 -0.24
C GLN A 341 18.53 7.14 -1.05
N VAL A 342 17.52 7.09 -1.92
CA VAL A 342 17.05 8.27 -2.67
C VAL A 342 16.52 9.37 -1.74
N GLY A 343 15.78 8.98 -0.70
CA GLY A 343 15.34 9.91 0.35
C GLY A 343 16.50 10.63 1.04
N SER A 344 17.54 9.90 1.42
CA SER A 344 18.76 10.46 2.03
C SER A 344 19.48 11.43 1.09
N LEU A 345 19.66 11.04 -0.18
CA LEU A 345 20.27 11.89 -1.22
C LEU A 345 19.49 13.20 -1.42
N THR A 346 18.16 13.12 -1.41
CA THR A 346 17.29 14.28 -1.56
C THR A 346 17.48 15.28 -0.42
N GLY A 347 17.50 14.83 0.83
CA GLY A 347 17.68 15.72 1.98
C GLY A 347 19.04 16.42 1.96
N VAL A 348 20.09 15.67 1.65
CA VAL A 348 21.46 16.18 1.53
C VAL A 348 21.59 17.23 0.42
N PHE A 349 21.08 16.92 -0.78
CA PHE A 349 21.15 17.81 -1.93
C PHE A 349 20.52 19.17 -1.63
N LEU A 350 19.37 19.19 -0.94
CA LEU A 350 18.68 20.42 -0.57
C LEU A 350 19.46 21.25 0.46
N ALA A 351 20.10 20.60 1.43
CA ALA A 351 20.96 21.32 2.38
C ALA A 351 22.15 21.99 1.69
N GLN A 352 22.81 21.29 0.76
CA GLN A 352 23.91 21.86 -0.03
C GLN A 352 23.43 23.04 -0.88
N LEU A 353 22.25 22.92 -1.49
CA LEU A 353 21.65 24.00 -2.26
C LEU A 353 21.34 25.25 -1.41
N GLU A 354 20.78 25.06 -0.22
CA GLU A 354 20.54 26.13 0.74
C GLU A 354 21.85 26.80 1.17
N GLU A 355 22.87 26.02 1.52
CA GLU A 355 24.19 26.53 1.93
C GLU A 355 24.85 27.37 0.82
N GLN A 356 24.81 26.91 -0.43
CA GLN A 356 25.32 27.68 -1.57
C GLN A 356 24.57 29.01 -1.74
N THR A 357 23.26 29.00 -1.53
CA THR A 357 22.41 30.20 -1.60
C THR A 357 22.75 31.19 -0.48
N GLU A 358 23.03 30.69 0.73
CA GLU A 358 23.45 31.53 1.85
C GLU A 358 24.84 32.14 1.67
N LYS A 359 25.82 31.37 1.17
CA LYS A 359 27.17 31.88 0.85
C LYS A 359 27.12 33.04 -0.16
N LYS A 360 26.22 32.97 -1.16
CA LYS A 360 25.98 34.07 -2.10
C LYS A 360 25.40 35.31 -1.40
N LYS A 361 24.45 35.14 -0.46
CA LYS A 361 23.85 36.24 0.31
C LYS A 361 24.84 36.89 1.30
N ARG A 362 25.74 36.12 1.91
CA ARG A 362 26.78 36.60 2.84
C ARG A 362 27.77 37.59 2.20
N LYS A 363 27.88 37.62 0.87
CA LYS A 363 28.67 38.62 0.13
C LYS A 363 27.96 39.98 -0.02
N GLY A 364 26.71 40.14 0.41
CA GLY A 364 25.95 41.39 0.38
C GLY A 364 26.07 42.23 1.66
N PHE A 365 25.80 43.54 1.54
CA PHE A 365 26.00 44.59 2.57
C PHE A 365 25.23 44.44 3.90
N LEU A 366 24.39 43.40 4.06
CA LEU A 366 23.49 43.17 5.20
C LEU A 366 23.79 41.86 5.96
N ALA A 367 25.08 41.49 6.07
CA ALA A 367 25.51 40.29 6.80
C ALA A 367 25.33 40.41 8.34
N SER A 368 25.11 41.61 8.87
CA SER A 368 25.14 41.90 10.32
C SER A 368 23.80 41.79 11.06
N LEU A 369 22.68 41.54 10.38
CA LEU A 369 21.33 41.65 10.95
C LEU A 369 20.61 40.30 11.24
N ARG A 370 21.31 39.17 11.29
CA ARG A 370 20.67 37.87 11.60
C ARG A 370 20.96 37.36 13.01
N GLY A 371 19.89 36.88 13.65
CA GLY A 371 19.84 36.45 15.04
C GLY A 371 20.88 35.38 15.39
N ARG A 372 21.43 35.49 16.61
CA ARG A 372 22.42 34.56 17.17
C ARG A 372 21.90 33.13 17.08
N ALA A 373 22.70 32.24 16.51
CA ALA A 373 22.52 30.80 16.64
C ALA A 373 22.45 30.46 18.13
N ARG A 374 21.39 29.77 18.55
CA ARG A 374 21.23 29.31 19.93
C ARG A 374 22.02 28.02 20.09
N THR A 375 22.54 27.78 21.28
CA THR A 375 23.18 26.51 21.63
C THR A 375 22.33 25.77 22.65
N ILE A 376 22.07 24.49 22.41
CA ILE A 376 21.33 23.60 23.32
C ILE A 376 22.17 22.35 23.50
N LYS A 377 22.59 22.05 24.73
CA LYS A 377 23.46 20.91 25.07
C LYS A 377 24.70 20.77 24.15
N GLY A 378 25.25 21.89 23.68
CA GLY A 378 26.39 21.94 22.76
C GLY A 378 26.06 21.85 21.27
N TYR A 379 24.82 21.49 20.90
CA TYR A 379 24.35 21.56 19.52
C TYR A 379 24.05 23.00 19.11
N LYS A 380 24.27 23.30 17.83
CA LYS A 380 23.94 24.59 17.22
C LYS A 380 22.50 24.53 16.69
N VAL A 381 21.69 25.54 17.00
CA VAL A 381 20.31 25.64 16.52
C VAL A 381 20.13 26.90 15.70
N SER A 382 19.60 26.73 14.49
CA SER A 382 19.32 27.81 13.54
C SER A 382 18.10 27.45 12.69
N HIS A 383 17.18 28.40 12.51
CA HIS A 383 15.98 28.23 11.67
C HIS A 383 15.16 26.96 12.00
N GLY A 384 15.03 26.61 13.28
CA GLY A 384 14.29 25.41 13.71
C GLY A 384 15.02 24.08 13.46
N ARG A 385 16.30 24.12 13.06
CA ARG A 385 17.13 22.93 12.84
C ARG A 385 18.25 22.81 13.86
N ILE A 386 18.47 21.61 14.37
CA ILE A 386 19.58 21.25 15.26
C ILE A 386 20.74 20.64 14.45
N ALA A 387 21.96 21.06 14.76
CA ALA A 387 23.18 20.61 14.08
C ALA A 387 24.30 20.28 15.06
N ALA A 388 25.07 19.24 14.75
CA ALA A 388 26.32 18.94 15.45
C ALA A 388 27.32 20.10 15.26
N PRO A 389 28.09 20.48 16.30
CA PRO A 389 29.01 21.60 16.22
C PRO A 389 30.27 21.32 15.38
N SER A 390 30.66 20.04 15.24
CA SER A 390 31.84 19.53 14.54
C SER A 390 31.64 18.10 14.01
N ASP A 391 32.53 17.63 13.13
CA ASP A 391 32.47 16.30 12.49
C ASP A 391 32.78 15.14 13.45
N ASP A 392 33.58 15.38 14.48
CA ASP A 392 34.01 14.42 15.51
C ASP A 392 33.06 14.37 16.72
N TRP A 393 31.97 15.13 16.68
CA TRP A 393 31.05 15.32 17.81
C TRP A 393 30.46 14.01 18.36
N PHE A 394 30.14 13.06 17.47
CA PHE A 394 29.62 11.73 17.83
C PHE A 394 30.73 10.72 18.14
N GLU A 395 31.93 10.89 17.59
CA GLU A 395 33.10 10.07 17.95
C GLU A 395 33.53 10.33 19.40
N ALA A 396 33.49 11.60 19.82
CA ALA A 396 33.81 12.00 21.18
C ALA A 396 32.83 11.45 22.23
N ASP A 397 31.56 11.24 21.86
CA ASP A 397 30.54 10.62 22.72
C ASP A 397 29.46 9.92 21.86
N PRO A 398 29.60 8.61 21.60
CA PRO A 398 28.67 7.87 20.75
C PRO A 398 27.22 7.84 21.25
N VAL A 399 26.95 8.11 22.54
CA VAL A 399 25.57 8.18 23.06
C VAL A 399 24.81 9.37 22.46
N ARG A 400 25.51 10.39 21.98
CA ARG A 400 24.92 11.54 21.29
C ARG A 400 24.16 11.17 20.01
N LEU A 401 24.46 10.01 19.44
CA LEU A 401 23.70 9.44 18.32
C LEU A 401 22.24 9.15 18.67
N LEU A 402 21.89 9.02 19.95
CA LEU A 402 20.52 8.89 20.46
C LEU A 402 20.01 10.22 21.02
N GLU A 403 20.90 10.96 21.69
CA GLU A 403 20.57 12.24 22.35
C GLU A 403 19.99 13.27 21.37
N ILE A 404 20.59 13.42 20.19
CA ILE A 404 20.15 14.43 19.22
C ILE A 404 18.71 14.24 18.78
N PHE A 405 18.26 12.99 18.61
CA PHE A 405 16.88 12.67 18.25
C PHE A 405 15.92 12.98 19.40
N THR A 406 16.34 12.68 20.64
CA THR A 406 15.54 12.98 21.83
C THR A 406 15.36 14.50 21.99
N ILE A 407 16.42 15.29 21.77
CA ILE A 407 16.34 16.75 21.77
C ILE A 407 15.48 17.27 20.61
N ALA A 408 15.65 16.70 19.41
CA ALA A 408 14.88 17.09 18.23
C ALA A 408 13.38 16.91 18.45
N ASP A 409 12.98 15.79 19.05
CA ASP A 409 11.58 15.54 19.41
C ASP A 409 11.07 16.50 20.51
N ALA A 410 11.79 16.63 21.62
CA ALA A 410 11.39 17.45 22.76
C ALA A 410 11.22 18.94 22.40
N GLU A 411 12.12 19.47 21.56
CA GLU A 411 12.12 20.88 21.15
C GLU A 411 11.41 21.10 19.81
N SER A 412 10.88 20.04 19.19
CA SER A 412 10.27 20.08 17.84
C SER A 412 11.20 20.67 16.77
N PHE A 413 12.50 20.35 16.85
CA PHE A 413 13.48 20.70 15.82
C PHE A 413 13.58 19.64 14.73
N GLU A 414 13.84 20.10 13.51
CA GLU A 414 14.36 19.23 12.45
C GLU A 414 15.86 18.98 12.67
N ILE A 415 16.37 17.83 12.24
CA ILE A 415 17.82 17.58 12.25
C ILE A 415 18.43 18.10 10.94
N HIS A 416 19.49 18.89 11.03
CA HIS A 416 20.19 19.41 9.87
C HIS A 416 20.69 18.25 8.97
N PRO A 417 20.48 18.28 7.63
CA PRO A 417 20.82 17.12 6.78
C PRO A 417 22.30 16.71 6.80
N GLU A 418 23.21 17.66 6.97
CA GLU A 418 24.64 17.37 7.16
C GLU A 418 24.90 16.61 8.48
N THR A 419 24.21 16.99 9.55
CA THR A 419 24.27 16.25 10.82
C THR A 419 23.66 14.85 10.67
N MET A 420 22.56 14.69 9.92
CA MET A 420 22.04 13.36 9.57
C MET A 420 23.06 12.52 8.80
N ARG A 421 23.86 13.12 7.92
CA ARG A 421 24.97 12.44 7.22
C ARG A 421 26.04 11.97 8.22
N HIS A 422 26.43 12.82 9.16
CA HIS A 422 27.41 12.46 10.20
C HIS A 422 26.87 11.32 11.08
N ILE A 423 25.62 11.41 11.52
CA ILE A 423 24.95 10.33 12.27
C ILE A 423 24.96 9.02 11.48
N ALA A 424 24.61 9.04 10.19
CA ALA A 424 24.57 7.83 9.37
C ALA A 424 25.96 7.19 9.19
N ARG A 425 27.01 8.02 9.00
CA ARG A 425 28.42 7.58 8.95
C ARG A 425 28.85 6.94 10.27
N ASP A 426 28.45 7.56 11.38
CA ASP A 426 28.92 7.24 12.72
C ASP A 426 28.00 6.27 13.47
N ALA A 427 26.87 5.87 12.89
CA ALA A 427 25.98 4.85 13.45
C ALA A 427 26.69 3.51 13.73
N LYS A 428 27.81 3.25 13.06
CA LYS A 428 28.70 2.11 13.31
C LYS A 428 29.38 2.13 14.69
N LEU A 429 29.49 3.30 15.34
CA LEU A 429 30.05 3.47 16.68
C LEU A 429 29.15 2.91 17.78
N ILE A 430 27.89 2.59 17.46
CA ILE A 430 26.97 1.92 18.39
C ILE A 430 27.37 0.45 18.50
N ASP A 431 28.23 0.18 19.47
CA ASP A 431 28.76 -1.15 19.78
C ASP A 431 28.04 -1.78 20.99
N ALA A 432 28.65 -2.80 21.60
CA ALA A 432 28.06 -3.45 22.78
C ALA A 432 28.05 -2.54 24.02
N GLU A 433 29.04 -1.66 24.17
CA GLU A 433 29.17 -0.76 25.33
C GLU A 433 28.12 0.35 25.26
N VAL A 434 27.95 0.98 24.09
CA VAL A 434 26.90 1.99 23.87
C VAL A 434 25.51 1.38 24.11
N ARG A 435 25.27 0.14 23.66
CA ARG A 435 23.99 -0.55 23.88
C ARG A 435 23.71 -0.86 25.35
N LYS A 436 24.72 -1.05 26.18
CA LYS A 436 24.56 -1.28 27.63
C LYS A 436 24.61 0.00 28.45
N ASN A 437 24.97 1.13 27.85
CA ASN A 437 25.08 2.41 28.52
C ASN A 437 23.71 2.86 29.08
N PRO A 438 23.58 3.13 30.40
CA PRO A 438 22.29 3.52 31.00
C PRO A 438 21.70 4.79 30.38
N ARG A 439 22.51 5.82 30.12
CA ARG A 439 22.08 7.08 29.50
C ARG A 439 21.53 6.85 28.08
N ALA A 440 22.13 5.96 27.30
CA ALA A 440 21.63 5.65 25.96
C ALA A 440 20.26 4.96 26.00
N ASN A 441 20.06 4.04 26.95
CA ASN A 441 18.80 3.33 27.14
C ASN A 441 17.69 4.26 27.66
N GLU A 442 18.02 5.19 28.57
CA GLU A 442 17.12 6.23 29.05
C GLU A 442 16.64 7.15 27.93
N LEU A 443 17.57 7.71 27.15
CA LEU A 443 17.26 8.56 25.99
C LEU A 443 16.36 7.85 24.96
N PHE A 444 16.65 6.58 24.67
CA PHE A 444 15.81 5.81 23.76
C PHE A 444 14.40 5.59 24.32
N MET A 445 14.26 5.30 25.61
CA MET A 445 12.95 5.15 26.24
C MET A 445 12.18 6.47 26.34
N GLU A 446 12.87 7.59 26.56
CA GLU A 446 12.30 8.93 26.50
C GLU A 446 11.71 9.20 25.11
N LEU A 447 12.49 8.95 24.05
CA LEU A 447 12.05 9.11 22.67
C LEU A 447 10.89 8.15 22.32
N LEU A 448 11.01 6.87 22.66
CA LEU A 448 9.99 5.85 22.37
C LEU A 448 8.64 6.21 23.00
N THR A 449 8.68 6.79 24.21
CA THR A 449 7.50 7.12 24.99
C THR A 449 7.14 8.60 24.94
N SER A 450 7.66 9.32 23.94
CA SER A 450 7.43 10.75 23.80
C SER A 450 5.95 11.08 23.61
N ARG A 451 5.57 12.25 24.14
CA ARG A 451 4.25 12.88 23.91
C ARG A 451 4.29 13.92 22.79
N HIS A 452 5.40 14.08 22.08
CA HIS A 452 5.53 14.98 20.92
C HIS A 452 5.24 14.21 19.63
N ASP A 453 6.23 13.96 18.78
CA ASP A 453 6.05 13.23 17.52
C ASP A 453 7.06 12.09 17.39
N PRO A 454 6.91 11.04 18.22
CA PRO A 454 7.82 9.89 18.19
C PRO A 454 7.82 9.20 16.83
N GLU A 455 6.73 9.24 16.05
CA GLU A 455 6.66 8.61 14.74
C GLU A 455 7.72 9.19 13.79
N THR A 456 7.72 10.52 13.64
CA THR A 456 8.63 11.21 12.73
C THR A 456 10.08 11.02 13.15
N VAL A 457 10.37 11.15 14.44
CA VAL A 457 11.74 11.12 14.95
C VAL A 457 12.29 9.68 14.99
N LEU A 458 11.48 8.67 15.35
CA LEU A 458 11.89 7.26 15.22
C LEU A 458 12.09 6.86 13.75
N ARG A 459 11.32 7.44 12.82
CA ARG A 459 11.55 7.25 11.38
C ARG A 459 12.91 7.83 10.98
N TRP A 460 13.29 9.03 11.45
CA TRP A 460 14.62 9.58 11.20
C TRP A 460 15.74 8.75 11.84
N LEU A 461 15.53 8.27 13.08
CA LEU A 461 16.44 7.36 13.79
C LEU A 461 16.67 6.07 12.99
N ASN A 462 15.60 5.52 12.40
CA ASN A 462 15.66 4.34 11.52
C ASN A 462 16.36 4.65 10.19
N GLU A 463 16.05 5.79 9.59
CA GLU A 463 16.64 6.25 8.32
C GLU A 463 18.15 6.48 8.46
N ALA A 464 18.61 7.05 9.58
CA ALA A 464 20.03 7.19 9.90
C ALA A 464 20.74 5.86 10.22
N GLY A 465 19.99 4.75 10.38
CA GLY A 465 20.53 3.44 10.72
C GLY A 465 20.89 3.26 12.21
N VAL A 466 20.70 4.30 13.03
CA VAL A 466 20.92 4.28 14.48
C VAL A 466 20.00 3.27 15.15
N PHE A 467 18.71 3.25 14.78
CA PHE A 467 17.72 2.39 15.43
C PHE A 467 18.09 0.91 15.34
N GLY A 468 18.36 0.40 14.12
CA GLY A 468 18.73 -1.00 13.93
C GLY A 468 20.09 -1.39 14.54
N ARG A 469 20.99 -0.43 14.74
CA ARG A 469 22.27 -0.65 15.44
C ARG A 469 22.08 -0.70 16.95
N PHE A 470 21.21 0.16 17.50
CA PHE A 470 20.91 0.21 18.92
C PHE A 470 20.01 -0.94 19.39
N ILE A 471 19.02 -1.32 18.58
CA ILE A 471 18.14 -2.49 18.77
C ILE A 471 18.40 -3.48 17.62
N PRO A 472 19.38 -4.40 17.75
CA PRO A 472 19.73 -5.34 16.68
C PRO A 472 18.56 -6.20 16.19
N ASP A 473 17.64 -6.56 17.10
CA ASP A 473 16.44 -7.33 16.74
C ASP A 473 15.51 -6.53 15.81
N PHE A 474 15.39 -5.22 16.01
CA PHE A 474 14.67 -4.31 15.09
C PHE A 474 15.42 -4.15 13.76
N GLY A 475 16.76 -4.08 13.80
CA GLY A 475 17.60 -4.02 12.60
C GLY A 475 17.41 -5.22 11.65
N ARG A 476 16.97 -6.38 12.15
CA ARG A 476 16.69 -7.57 11.32
C ARG A 476 15.38 -7.46 10.54
N VAL A 477 14.39 -6.73 11.09
CA VAL A 477 13.08 -6.47 10.47
C VAL A 477 13.03 -5.15 9.68
N ASN A 478 14.14 -4.42 9.62
CA ASN A 478 14.25 -3.19 8.84
C ASN A 478 14.02 -3.46 7.34
N ALA A 479 13.14 -2.66 6.73
CA ALA A 479 12.69 -2.80 5.35
C ALA A 479 12.21 -4.24 5.02
N GLN A 480 11.75 -4.98 6.04
CA GLN A 480 11.23 -6.32 5.85
C GLN A 480 9.77 -6.22 5.45
N MET A 481 9.49 -6.55 4.21
CA MET A 481 8.14 -6.80 3.73
C MET A 481 7.67 -8.16 4.23
N GLN A 482 6.39 -8.26 4.62
CA GLN A 482 5.68 -9.52 4.64
C GLN A 482 4.99 -9.70 3.28
N PHE A 483 5.24 -10.81 2.61
CA PHE A 483 4.55 -11.11 1.35
C PHE A 483 3.14 -11.64 1.67
N ASP A 484 2.25 -10.75 2.11
CA ASP A 484 0.81 -10.98 2.33
C ASP A 484 0.00 -9.75 1.89
N MET A 485 -1.27 -9.92 1.51
CA MET A 485 -2.12 -8.80 1.09
C MET A 485 -2.69 -7.99 2.27
N TYR A 486 -2.40 -8.37 3.52
CA TYR A 486 -2.97 -7.70 4.69
C TYR A 486 -2.17 -6.43 5.02
N HIS A 487 -0.84 -6.49 4.99
CA HIS A 487 0.02 -5.36 5.37
C HIS A 487 0.30 -4.41 4.20
N HIS A 488 0.00 -3.12 4.39
CA HIS A 488 0.35 -2.09 3.40
C HIS A 488 1.78 -1.59 3.55
N TYR A 489 2.44 -1.82 4.68
CA TYR A 489 3.76 -1.28 5.00
C TYR A 489 4.75 -2.39 5.40
N THR A 490 6.06 -2.12 5.31
CA THR A 490 7.09 -2.99 5.90
C THR A 490 6.95 -3.06 7.42
N VAL A 491 7.47 -4.12 8.03
CA VAL A 491 7.34 -4.39 9.48
C VAL A 491 7.84 -3.21 10.32
N ASP A 492 9.00 -2.65 9.98
CA ASP A 492 9.57 -1.50 10.71
C ASP A 492 8.73 -0.23 10.60
N GLU A 493 8.24 0.10 9.41
CA GLU A 493 7.35 1.26 9.21
C GLU A 493 6.00 1.06 9.90
N HIS A 494 5.44 -0.15 9.84
CA HIS A 494 4.22 -0.53 10.57
C HIS A 494 4.39 -0.30 12.07
N THR A 495 5.49 -0.79 12.67
CA THR A 495 5.78 -0.60 14.10
C THR A 495 5.92 0.89 14.47
N ILE A 496 6.67 1.67 13.68
CA ILE A 496 6.85 3.11 13.93
C ILE A 496 5.52 3.85 13.84
N ARG A 497 4.69 3.53 12.84
CA ARG A 497 3.34 4.10 12.68
C ARG A 497 2.41 3.71 13.83
N ALA A 498 2.47 2.49 14.33
CA ALA A 498 1.71 2.05 15.49
C ALA A 498 2.07 2.86 16.76
N ILE A 499 3.36 3.15 16.96
CA ILE A 499 3.84 4.02 18.05
C ILE A 499 3.29 5.45 17.88
N GLY A 500 3.32 5.99 16.66
CA GLY A 500 2.74 7.30 16.33
C GLY A 500 1.25 7.39 16.63
N LEU A 501 0.48 6.38 16.19
CA LEU A 501 -0.94 6.28 16.48
C LEU A 501 -1.21 6.21 17.99
N LEU A 502 -0.42 5.45 18.74
CA LEU A 502 -0.53 5.38 20.19
C LEU A 502 -0.32 6.75 20.85
N ALA A 503 0.72 7.49 20.44
CA ALA A 503 1.00 8.82 20.96
C ALA A 503 -0.13 9.82 20.66
N ARG A 504 -0.71 9.76 19.45
CA ARG A 504 -1.84 10.63 19.05
C ARG A 504 -3.14 10.28 19.79
N ILE A 505 -3.39 9.00 20.04
CA ILE A 505 -4.50 8.55 20.91
C ILE A 505 -4.32 9.08 22.32
N GLU A 506 -3.09 9.02 22.86
CA GLU A 506 -2.77 9.50 24.20
C GLU A 506 -2.98 11.02 24.35
N LYS A 507 -2.69 11.79 23.30
CA LYS A 507 -2.97 13.24 23.25
C LYS A 507 -4.47 13.57 23.09
N GLY A 508 -5.30 12.59 22.72
CA GLY A 508 -6.71 12.80 22.43
C GLY A 508 -7.01 13.32 21.02
N GLU A 509 -6.02 13.43 20.13
CA GLU A 509 -6.22 13.89 18.74
C GLU A 509 -7.14 12.97 17.92
N LEU A 510 -7.31 11.72 18.38
CA LEU A 510 -8.04 10.67 17.69
C LEU A 510 -9.29 10.21 18.47
N ALA A 511 -9.84 11.04 19.37
CA ALA A 511 -10.94 10.67 20.25
C ALA A 511 -12.23 10.26 19.50
N GLU A 512 -12.55 10.90 18.38
CA GLU A 512 -13.72 10.55 17.56
C GLU A 512 -13.53 9.17 16.88
N ASP A 513 -12.32 8.89 16.42
CA ASP A 513 -11.98 7.65 15.71
C ASP A 513 -11.71 6.46 16.66
N HIS A 514 -11.27 6.72 17.89
CA HIS A 514 -10.84 5.72 18.86
C HIS A 514 -11.33 6.05 20.30
N PRO A 515 -12.64 6.22 20.53
CA PRO A 515 -13.18 6.69 21.81
C PRO A 515 -12.83 5.78 22.99
N LEU A 516 -12.91 4.47 22.81
CA LEU A 516 -12.53 3.50 23.84
C LEU A 516 -11.05 3.63 24.23
N ALA A 517 -10.16 3.66 23.23
CA ALA A 517 -8.72 3.74 23.45
C ALA A 517 -8.33 5.01 24.22
N THR A 518 -8.86 6.16 23.79
CA THR A 518 -8.65 7.44 24.46
C THR A 518 -9.20 7.44 25.89
N ALA A 519 -10.33 6.76 26.15
CA ALA A 519 -10.91 6.68 27.49
C ALA A 519 -10.15 5.76 28.47
N ILE A 520 -9.36 4.79 27.97
CA ILE A 520 -8.65 3.82 28.83
C ILE A 520 -7.16 4.11 28.97
N ILE A 521 -6.52 4.79 28.03
CA ILE A 521 -5.06 5.03 28.04
C ILE A 521 -4.58 5.83 29.27
N GLY A 522 -5.40 6.78 29.75
CA GLY A 522 -5.10 7.53 30.98
C GLY A 522 -5.25 6.74 32.28
N LYS A 523 -5.75 5.50 32.21
CA LYS A 523 -6.00 4.61 33.38
C LYS A 523 -4.95 3.51 33.52
N LEU A 524 -3.87 3.56 32.74
CA LEU A 524 -2.79 2.58 32.76
C LEU A 524 -1.83 2.83 33.91
N HIS A 525 -1.40 1.77 34.57
CA HIS A 525 -0.34 1.83 35.58
C HIS A 525 1.05 1.79 34.92
N HIS A 526 1.22 0.93 33.91
CA HIS A 526 2.52 0.66 33.29
C HIS A 526 2.60 1.20 31.86
N ARG A 527 2.59 2.54 31.71
CA ARG A 527 2.62 3.22 30.39
C ARG A 527 3.82 2.79 29.52
N ARG A 528 5.02 2.71 30.11
CA ARG A 528 6.25 2.31 29.37
C ARG A 528 6.13 0.90 28.78
N ALA A 529 5.47 -0.01 29.50
CA ALA A 529 5.23 -1.37 29.02
C ALA A 529 4.39 -1.39 27.74
N LEU A 530 3.36 -0.55 27.62
CA LEU A 530 2.55 -0.49 26.41
C LEU A 530 3.40 -0.07 25.20
N TYR A 531 4.14 1.03 25.29
CA TYR A 531 5.00 1.50 24.19
C TYR A 531 6.08 0.48 23.81
N ALA A 532 6.72 -0.16 24.80
CA ALA A 532 7.67 -1.23 24.57
C ALA A 532 7.03 -2.45 23.89
N SER A 533 5.80 -2.81 24.28
CA SER A 533 5.05 -3.90 23.64
C SER A 533 4.69 -3.59 22.19
N VAL A 534 4.29 -2.35 21.87
CA VAL A 534 4.06 -1.91 20.49
C VAL A 534 5.35 -1.98 19.68
N LEU A 535 6.50 -1.59 20.24
CA LEU A 535 7.79 -1.76 19.57
C LEU A 535 8.12 -3.23 19.25
N MET A 536 7.73 -4.16 20.12
CA MET A 536 8.20 -5.55 20.09
C MET A 536 7.21 -6.57 19.55
N HIS A 537 5.92 -6.24 19.35
CA HIS A 537 4.89 -7.20 18.97
C HIS A 537 5.26 -8.05 17.74
N ASP A 538 5.93 -7.42 16.76
CA ASP A 538 6.32 -8.04 15.49
C ASP A 538 7.84 -8.19 15.30
N ILE A 539 8.66 -7.92 16.32
CA ILE A 539 10.14 -7.82 16.19
C ILE A 539 10.83 -9.15 15.83
N ALA A 540 10.11 -10.26 15.96
CA ALA A 540 10.58 -11.61 15.64
C ALA A 540 10.09 -12.15 14.30
N LYS A 541 9.38 -11.36 13.48
CA LYS A 541 8.91 -11.80 12.15
C LYS A 541 10.05 -12.25 11.25
N GLY A 542 9.86 -13.36 10.54
CA GLY A 542 10.86 -13.97 9.64
C GLY A 542 11.95 -14.81 10.32
N ARG A 543 11.83 -15.14 11.62
CA ARG A 543 12.78 -16.02 12.34
C ARG A 543 12.47 -17.51 12.25
N GLY A 544 11.34 -17.90 11.66
CA GLY A 544 10.80 -19.25 11.69
C GLY A 544 10.16 -19.60 13.04
N GLY A 545 9.06 -20.34 13.05
CA GLY A 545 8.24 -20.58 14.25
C GLY A 545 7.25 -19.45 14.56
N ASP A 546 6.64 -19.49 15.75
CA ASP A 546 5.69 -18.46 16.19
C ASP A 546 6.43 -17.19 16.64
N HIS A 547 6.26 -16.12 15.87
CA HIS A 547 6.88 -14.83 16.13
C HIS A 547 6.43 -14.21 17.45
N SER A 548 5.21 -14.49 17.93
CA SER A 548 4.71 -13.95 19.20
C SER A 548 5.50 -14.54 20.39
N VAL A 549 5.79 -15.84 20.33
CA VAL A 549 6.60 -16.54 21.35
C VAL A 549 8.04 -16.06 21.32
N LEU A 550 8.66 -16.01 20.13
CA LEU A 550 10.02 -15.53 19.98
C LEU A 550 10.17 -14.04 20.36
N GLY A 551 9.16 -13.21 20.05
CA GLY A 551 9.10 -11.81 20.44
C GLY A 551 9.06 -11.65 21.96
N ALA A 552 8.30 -12.49 22.66
CA ALA A 552 8.23 -12.51 24.12
C ALA A 552 9.59 -12.87 24.77
N GLU A 553 10.33 -13.81 24.19
CA GLU A 553 11.69 -14.16 24.63
C GLU A 553 12.70 -13.02 24.39
N ILE A 554 12.51 -12.23 23.33
CA ILE A 554 13.31 -11.03 23.08
C ILE A 554 12.98 -9.96 24.14
N ALA A 555 11.69 -9.75 24.45
CA ALA A 555 11.26 -8.79 25.47
C ALA A 555 11.89 -9.08 26.84
N LEU A 556 11.95 -10.35 27.26
CA LEU A 556 12.59 -10.75 28.54
C LEU A 556 14.07 -10.34 28.65
N ARG A 557 14.77 -10.19 27.52
CA ARG A 557 16.18 -9.74 27.48
C ARG A 557 16.32 -8.24 27.23
N LEU A 558 15.44 -7.68 26.42
CA LEU A 558 15.52 -6.29 25.96
C LEU A 558 14.99 -5.30 27.01
N CYS A 559 13.87 -5.61 27.68
CA CYS A 559 13.26 -4.72 28.67
C CYS A 559 14.21 -4.39 29.84
N PRO A 560 14.93 -5.35 30.46
CA PRO A 560 15.87 -5.02 31.52
C PRO A 560 17.01 -4.11 31.04
N ARG A 561 17.50 -4.31 29.81
CA ARG A 561 18.51 -3.44 29.19
C ARG A 561 17.99 -2.01 29.03
N LEU A 562 16.71 -1.86 28.70
CA LEU A 562 16.01 -0.57 28.60
C LEU A 562 15.64 0.06 29.95
N GLY A 563 16.12 -0.51 31.07
CA GLY A 563 15.84 0.02 32.42
C GLY A 563 14.39 -0.18 32.86
N MET A 564 13.76 -1.27 32.43
CA MET A 564 12.41 -1.65 32.87
C MET A 564 12.48 -2.58 34.08
N THR A 565 11.48 -2.51 34.96
CA THR A 565 11.39 -3.40 36.13
C THR A 565 11.02 -4.83 35.71
N SER A 566 11.14 -5.80 36.63
CA SER A 566 10.70 -7.18 36.37
C SER A 566 9.21 -7.25 36.04
N GLU A 567 8.38 -6.48 36.75
CA GLU A 567 6.93 -6.43 36.51
C GLU A 567 6.60 -5.86 35.12
N GLU A 568 7.23 -4.74 34.74
CA GLU A 568 7.08 -4.18 33.39
C GLU A 568 7.57 -5.18 32.33
N THR A 569 8.69 -5.86 32.57
CA THR A 569 9.29 -6.84 31.63
C THR A 569 8.38 -8.03 31.40
N GLU A 570 7.80 -8.60 32.46
CA GLU A 570 6.83 -9.69 32.36
C GLU A 570 5.56 -9.27 31.63
N LEU A 571 5.06 -8.07 31.92
CA LEU A 571 3.88 -7.52 31.23
C LEU A 571 4.13 -7.33 29.73
N VAL A 572 5.29 -6.76 29.34
CA VAL A 572 5.66 -6.62 27.93
C VAL A 572 5.77 -7.98 27.24
N SER A 573 6.47 -8.94 27.87
CA SER A 573 6.62 -10.29 27.34
C SER A 573 5.26 -10.96 27.13
N TRP A 574 4.34 -10.83 28.10
CA TRP A 574 2.99 -11.33 27.98
C TRP A 574 2.19 -10.65 26.87
N LEU A 575 2.25 -9.32 26.77
CA LEU A 575 1.56 -8.55 25.72
C LEU A 575 2.04 -8.95 24.32
N VAL A 576 3.36 -9.04 24.12
CA VAL A 576 3.94 -9.48 22.85
C VAL A 576 3.52 -10.91 22.51
N ARG A 577 3.51 -11.81 23.50
CA ARG A 577 3.06 -13.20 23.30
C ARG A 577 1.59 -13.29 22.91
N GLN A 578 0.75 -12.43 23.47
CA GLN A 578 -0.71 -12.49 23.36
C GLN A 578 -1.29 -11.43 22.41
N HIS A 579 -0.46 -10.71 21.63
CA HIS A 579 -0.94 -9.55 20.86
C HIS A 579 -2.03 -9.91 19.82
N LEU A 580 -2.07 -11.16 19.33
CA LEU A 580 -3.11 -11.66 18.44
C LEU A 580 -4.37 -12.17 19.15
N LEU A 581 -4.33 -12.36 20.48
CA LEU A 581 -5.42 -13.00 21.24
C LEU A 581 -6.73 -12.21 21.11
N MET A 582 -6.66 -10.89 21.27
CA MET A 582 -7.86 -10.05 21.29
C MET A 582 -8.47 -9.91 19.90
N SER A 583 -7.67 -9.73 18.85
CA SER A 583 -8.18 -9.71 17.47
C SER A 583 -8.76 -11.06 17.05
N ALA A 584 -8.10 -12.18 17.39
CA ALA A 584 -8.61 -13.52 17.11
C ALA A 584 -9.93 -13.79 17.85
N THR A 585 -10.02 -13.43 19.13
CA THR A 585 -11.25 -13.61 19.92
C THR A 585 -12.39 -12.74 19.38
N ALA A 586 -12.13 -11.45 19.14
CA ALA A 586 -13.15 -10.52 18.69
C ALA A 586 -13.68 -10.83 17.28
N MET A 587 -12.82 -11.31 16.38
CA MET A 587 -13.18 -11.46 14.96
C MET A 587 -13.57 -12.89 14.56
N LYS A 588 -13.13 -13.92 15.30
CA LYS A 588 -13.36 -15.33 14.91
C LYS A 588 -14.31 -16.09 15.83
N ARG A 589 -14.67 -15.55 17.00
CA ARG A 589 -15.48 -16.24 18.00
C ARG A 589 -16.77 -15.45 18.27
N ASP A 590 -17.80 -16.17 18.73
CA ASP A 590 -19.05 -15.55 19.17
C ASP A 590 -18.85 -14.87 20.53
N LEU A 591 -18.89 -13.54 20.54
CA LEU A 591 -18.77 -12.73 21.75
C LEU A 591 -19.99 -12.84 22.67
N ALA A 592 -21.11 -13.37 22.19
CA ALA A 592 -22.26 -13.64 23.03
C ALA A 592 -22.16 -14.98 23.79
N ASP A 593 -21.27 -15.89 23.35
CA ASP A 593 -21.00 -17.12 24.10
C ASP A 593 -20.21 -16.79 25.36
N TRP A 594 -20.81 -17.12 26.51
CA TRP A 594 -20.20 -16.94 27.81
C TRP A 594 -18.86 -17.66 27.93
N LYS A 595 -18.70 -18.82 27.27
CA LYS A 595 -17.45 -19.57 27.31
C LYS A 595 -16.32 -18.81 26.63
N THR A 596 -16.57 -18.17 25.48
CA THR A 596 -15.61 -17.28 24.80
C THR A 596 -15.08 -16.21 25.75
N ILE A 597 -15.98 -15.49 26.43
CA ILE A 597 -15.59 -14.43 27.38
C ILE A 597 -14.87 -15.02 28.60
N SER A 598 -15.28 -16.21 29.07
CA SER A 598 -14.64 -16.92 30.19
C SER A 598 -13.19 -17.26 29.89
N ASP A 599 -12.96 -17.90 28.76
CA ASP A 599 -11.66 -18.41 28.36
C ASP A 599 -10.72 -17.23 28.04
N PHE A 600 -11.22 -16.17 27.41
CA PHE A 600 -10.47 -14.94 27.20
C PHE A 600 -10.05 -14.28 28.53
N VAL A 601 -10.98 -14.10 29.47
CA VAL A 601 -10.68 -13.52 30.79
C VAL A 601 -9.73 -14.40 31.60
N ALA A 602 -9.81 -15.72 31.46
CA ALA A 602 -8.89 -16.65 32.12
C ALA A 602 -7.43 -16.47 31.66
N VAL A 603 -7.20 -16.06 30.41
CA VAL A 603 -5.87 -15.72 29.88
C VAL A 603 -5.45 -14.30 30.29
N VAL A 604 -6.37 -13.32 30.20
CA VAL A 604 -6.08 -11.91 30.47
C VAL A 604 -5.84 -11.62 31.96
N GLN A 605 -6.63 -12.24 32.85
CA GLN A 605 -6.48 -12.25 34.32
C GLN A 605 -6.57 -10.91 35.07
N SER A 606 -6.28 -9.76 34.45
CA SER A 606 -6.29 -8.46 35.12
C SER A 606 -6.79 -7.33 34.21
N LEU A 607 -7.32 -6.26 34.83
CA LEU A 607 -7.77 -5.06 34.10
C LEU A 607 -6.62 -4.34 33.40
N GLU A 608 -5.41 -4.34 33.98
CA GLU A 608 -4.24 -3.72 33.37
C GLU A 608 -3.86 -4.44 32.06
N ARG A 609 -3.80 -5.78 32.08
CA ARG A 609 -3.57 -6.59 30.88
C ARG A 609 -4.66 -6.39 29.83
N LEU A 610 -5.94 -6.34 30.26
CA LEU A 610 -7.07 -6.09 29.35
C LEU A 610 -6.91 -4.75 28.63
N ARG A 611 -6.65 -3.67 29.36
CA ARG A 611 -6.51 -2.31 28.79
C ARG A 611 -5.32 -2.23 27.83
N GLN A 612 -4.16 -2.74 28.23
CA GLN A 612 -2.96 -2.68 27.38
C GLN A 612 -3.08 -3.55 26.13
N LEU A 613 -3.64 -4.77 26.25
CA LEU A 613 -3.87 -5.64 25.10
C LEU A 613 -4.87 -5.01 24.12
N THR A 614 -5.92 -4.36 24.64
CA THR A 614 -6.90 -3.63 23.82
C THR A 614 -6.23 -2.50 23.05
N LEU A 615 -5.43 -1.67 23.72
CA LEU A 615 -4.72 -0.56 23.09
C LEU A 615 -3.73 -1.06 22.03
N LEU A 616 -2.93 -2.07 22.34
CA LEU A 616 -1.99 -2.71 21.41
C LEU A 616 -2.73 -3.21 20.15
N THR A 617 -3.84 -3.93 20.34
CA THR A 617 -4.65 -4.47 19.24
C THR A 617 -5.24 -3.36 18.35
N ILE A 618 -5.74 -2.28 18.96
CA ILE A 618 -6.31 -1.15 18.21
C ILE A 618 -5.24 -0.47 17.35
N VAL A 619 -4.06 -0.18 17.92
CA VAL A 619 -3.01 0.52 17.17
C VAL A 619 -2.37 -0.37 16.11
N ASP A 620 -2.22 -1.66 16.37
CA ASP A 620 -1.75 -2.66 15.39
C ASP A 620 -2.69 -2.68 14.17
N ILE A 621 -3.98 -2.99 14.37
CA ILE A 621 -4.98 -3.03 13.27
C ILE A 621 -5.04 -1.70 12.51
N ARG A 622 -4.93 -0.56 13.21
CA ARG A 622 -4.98 0.76 12.58
C ARG A 622 -3.70 1.09 11.79
N ALA A 623 -2.54 0.57 12.21
CA ALA A 623 -1.27 0.77 11.55
C ALA A 623 -1.10 -0.07 10.27
N VAL A 624 -1.87 -1.14 10.10
CA VAL A 624 -1.83 -2.02 8.91
C VAL A 624 -2.02 -1.24 7.60
N GLY A 625 -3.02 -0.35 7.53
CA GLY A 625 -3.33 0.37 6.30
C GLY A 625 -4.69 1.09 6.28
N PRO A 626 -4.94 1.92 5.25
CA PRO A 626 -6.25 2.54 5.04
C PRO A 626 -7.34 1.50 4.78
N GLY A 627 -8.54 1.70 5.32
CA GLY A 627 -9.70 0.81 5.14
C GLY A 627 -9.70 -0.45 6.03
N VAL A 628 -8.59 -0.79 6.68
CA VAL A 628 -8.51 -1.97 7.55
C VAL A 628 -9.25 -1.77 8.87
N TRP A 629 -9.12 -0.60 9.50
CA TRP A 629 -9.91 -0.21 10.67
C TRP A 629 -11.26 0.36 10.22
N ASN A 630 -12.36 -0.19 10.74
CA ASN A 630 -13.73 0.20 10.39
C ASN A 630 -14.65 0.15 11.61
N GLY A 631 -15.89 0.66 11.46
CA GLY A 631 -16.88 0.71 12.54
C GLY A 631 -17.19 -0.66 13.16
N TRP A 632 -17.24 -1.70 12.32
CA TRP A 632 -17.48 -3.08 12.77
C TRP A 632 -16.38 -3.60 13.71
N LYS A 633 -15.11 -3.51 13.30
CA LYS A 633 -13.98 -3.94 14.15
C LYS A 633 -13.91 -3.14 15.46
N ARG A 634 -14.22 -1.84 15.40
CA ARG A 634 -14.32 -0.98 16.59
C ARG A 634 -15.37 -1.51 17.56
N GLN A 635 -16.54 -1.89 17.06
CA GLN A 635 -17.62 -2.43 17.88
C GLN A 635 -17.22 -3.76 18.53
N LEU A 636 -16.72 -4.74 17.76
CA LEU A 636 -16.33 -6.05 18.29
C LEU A 636 -15.29 -5.94 19.42
N LEU A 637 -14.28 -5.09 19.25
CA LEU A 637 -13.27 -4.84 20.29
C LEU A 637 -13.88 -4.16 21.52
N THR A 638 -14.85 -3.27 21.33
CA THR A 638 -15.56 -2.60 22.43
C THR A 638 -16.43 -3.58 23.21
N GLU A 639 -17.18 -4.43 22.52
CA GLU A 639 -18.03 -5.45 23.14
C GLU A 639 -17.21 -6.47 23.95
N LEU A 640 -16.11 -6.97 23.38
CA LEU A 640 -15.19 -7.86 24.08
C LEU A 640 -14.57 -7.17 25.31
N PHE A 641 -14.10 -5.93 25.17
CA PHE A 641 -13.55 -5.17 26.28
C PHE A 641 -14.57 -4.98 27.41
N SER A 642 -15.78 -4.51 27.10
CA SER A 642 -16.82 -4.25 28.10
C SER A 642 -17.24 -5.53 28.82
N SER A 643 -17.41 -6.64 28.08
CA SER A 643 -17.79 -7.94 28.65
C SER A 643 -16.69 -8.51 29.55
N ALA A 644 -15.43 -8.38 29.13
CA ALA A 644 -14.28 -8.81 29.92
C ALA A 644 -14.08 -7.93 31.17
N GLU A 645 -14.24 -6.61 31.04
CA GLU A 645 -14.12 -5.66 32.16
C GLU A 645 -15.20 -5.90 33.22
N GLU A 646 -16.46 -6.09 32.81
CA GLU A 646 -17.56 -6.41 33.73
C GLU A 646 -17.23 -7.66 34.56
N ARG A 647 -16.75 -8.72 33.89
CA ARG A 647 -16.41 -9.98 34.54
C ARG A 647 -15.21 -9.87 35.48
N LEU A 648 -14.17 -9.12 35.10
CA LEU A 648 -13.01 -8.90 35.94
C LEU A 648 -13.35 -8.05 37.18
N ARG A 649 -14.31 -7.13 37.09
CA ARG A 649 -14.73 -6.27 38.22
C ARG A 649 -15.67 -6.96 39.20
N LEU A 650 -16.66 -7.69 38.71
CA LEU A 650 -17.71 -8.27 39.56
C LEU A 650 -17.25 -9.54 40.29
N GLY A 651 -16.06 -10.07 39.99
CA GLY A 651 -15.71 -11.43 40.39
C GLY A 651 -16.67 -12.45 39.78
N HIS A 652 -16.55 -13.73 40.11
CA HIS A 652 -17.42 -14.80 39.62
C HIS A 652 -18.88 -14.71 40.12
N VAL A 653 -19.53 -13.53 40.10
CA VAL A 653 -20.98 -13.43 40.29
C VAL A 653 -21.64 -13.96 39.03
N GLU A 654 -21.78 -15.29 38.98
CA GLU A 654 -22.61 -15.97 38.01
C GLU A 654 -24.06 -15.54 38.24
N ARG A 655 -24.51 -14.50 37.54
CA ARG A 655 -25.95 -14.30 37.37
C ARG A 655 -26.50 -15.53 36.67
N HIS A 656 -27.48 -16.20 37.30
CA HIS A 656 -28.12 -17.35 36.71
C HIS A 656 -28.69 -16.98 35.33
N ARG A 657 -28.65 -17.91 34.37
CA ARG A 657 -29.08 -17.72 32.97
C ARG A 657 -30.43 -17.00 32.85
N ALA A 658 -31.38 -17.34 33.73
CA ALA A 658 -32.70 -16.72 33.79
C ALA A 658 -32.67 -15.21 34.13
N GLU A 659 -31.80 -14.80 35.06
CA GLU A 659 -31.65 -13.40 35.46
C GLU A 659 -31.07 -12.54 34.32
N ARG A 660 -30.12 -13.09 33.57
CA ARG A 660 -29.55 -12.42 32.38
C ARG A 660 -30.62 -12.18 31.33
N ILE A 661 -31.45 -13.19 31.05
CA ILE A 661 -32.54 -13.07 30.07
C ILE A 661 -33.58 -12.06 30.55
N ALA A 662 -33.96 -12.10 31.83
CA ALA A 662 -34.89 -11.13 32.41
C ALA A 662 -34.36 -9.69 32.33
N ALA A 663 -33.09 -9.48 32.64
CA ALA A 663 -32.43 -8.17 32.50
C ALA A 663 -32.41 -7.72 31.03
N LYS A 664 -32.07 -8.60 30.09
CA LYS A 664 -32.09 -8.30 28.65
C LYS A 664 -33.50 -7.94 28.17
N GLN A 665 -34.51 -8.71 28.56
CA GLN A 665 -35.91 -8.44 28.24
C GLN A 665 -36.37 -7.07 28.78
N LYS A 666 -35.95 -6.72 30.00
CA LYS A 666 -36.22 -5.40 30.57
C LYS A 666 -35.61 -4.27 29.74
N VAL A 667 -34.32 -4.38 29.40
CA VAL A 667 -33.61 -3.39 28.56
C VAL A 667 -34.29 -3.24 27.19
N VAL A 668 -34.65 -4.34 26.55
CA VAL A 668 -35.38 -4.32 25.26
C VAL A 668 -36.75 -3.66 25.42
N THR A 669 -37.49 -3.98 26.49
CA THR A 669 -38.81 -3.38 26.76
C THR A 669 -38.70 -1.86 26.92
N GLU A 670 -37.71 -1.39 27.68
CA GLU A 670 -37.44 0.04 27.88
C GLU A 670 -37.06 0.73 26.56
N ARG A 671 -36.18 0.11 25.76
CA ARG A 671 -35.77 0.61 24.43
C ARG A 671 -36.94 0.74 23.46
N MET A 672 -37.90 -0.18 23.50
CA MET A 672 -39.06 -0.21 22.61
C MET A 672 -40.16 0.80 22.98
N GLY A 673 -40.09 1.42 24.17
CA GLY A 673 -41.05 2.42 24.63
C GLY A 673 -42.51 1.95 24.49
N ALA A 674 -43.30 2.65 23.67
CA ALA A 674 -44.71 2.33 23.42
C ALA A 674 -44.96 0.93 22.85
N GLN A 675 -43.98 0.33 22.16
CA GLN A 675 -44.05 -1.03 21.62
C GLN A 675 -43.51 -2.10 22.58
N GLY A 676 -43.17 -1.76 23.84
CA GLY A 676 -42.60 -2.70 24.80
C GLY A 676 -43.47 -3.92 25.11
N SER A 677 -44.80 -3.83 24.92
CA SER A 677 -45.72 -4.96 25.07
C SER A 677 -45.43 -6.13 24.10
N LEU A 678 -44.72 -5.87 23.00
CA LEU A 678 -44.30 -6.89 22.04
C LEU A 678 -43.33 -7.90 22.67
N VAL A 679 -42.52 -7.49 23.65
CA VAL A 679 -41.61 -8.39 24.39
C VAL A 679 -42.40 -9.47 25.10
N ALA A 680 -43.47 -9.10 25.81
CA ALA A 680 -44.33 -10.06 26.50
C ALA A 680 -45.12 -10.95 25.52
N ARG A 681 -45.55 -10.39 24.38
CA ARG A 681 -46.36 -11.09 23.37
C ARG A 681 -45.57 -12.16 22.62
N TYR A 682 -44.39 -11.82 22.12
CA TYR A 682 -43.60 -12.68 21.23
C TYR A 682 -42.39 -13.31 21.93
N GLY A 683 -41.92 -12.75 23.04
CA GLY A 683 -40.66 -13.17 23.67
C GLY A 683 -40.60 -14.63 24.11
N LYS A 684 -41.76 -15.22 24.45
CA LYS A 684 -41.88 -16.65 24.79
C LYS A 684 -41.67 -17.59 23.60
N GLN A 685 -41.79 -17.10 22.37
CA GLN A 685 -41.53 -17.89 21.16
C GLN A 685 -40.03 -18.10 20.96
N PHE A 686 -39.20 -17.19 21.46
CA PHE A 686 -37.76 -17.28 21.33
C PHE A 686 -37.14 -18.19 22.38
N THR A 687 -36.05 -18.86 22.01
CA THR A 687 -35.25 -19.65 22.94
C THR A 687 -34.33 -18.74 23.74
N ASP A 688 -33.83 -19.24 24.87
CA ASP A 688 -32.80 -18.56 25.66
C ASP A 688 -31.56 -18.21 24.86
N ALA A 689 -31.23 -19.00 23.84
CA ALA A 689 -30.06 -18.78 22.99
C ALA A 689 -30.18 -17.46 22.21
N TYR A 690 -31.37 -17.16 21.69
CA TYR A 690 -31.65 -15.92 20.99
C TYR A 690 -31.48 -14.70 21.90
N TRP A 691 -32.06 -14.76 23.11
CA TRP A 691 -31.96 -13.66 24.09
C TRP A 691 -30.53 -13.36 24.54
N ILE A 692 -29.67 -14.37 24.52
CA ILE A 692 -28.25 -14.23 24.88
C ILE A 692 -27.44 -13.73 23.67
N ALA A 693 -27.69 -14.29 22.48
CA ALA A 693 -26.91 -14.03 21.28
C ALA A 693 -27.16 -12.64 20.68
N GLU A 694 -28.41 -12.18 20.66
CA GLU A 694 -28.76 -10.99 19.89
C GLU A 694 -28.56 -9.67 20.68
N PRO A 695 -28.04 -8.62 20.05
CA PRO A 695 -28.04 -7.26 20.60
C PRO A 695 -29.46 -6.78 20.93
N ASP A 696 -29.61 -5.97 21.98
CA ASP A 696 -30.91 -5.49 22.44
C ASP A 696 -31.66 -4.65 21.39
N ASP A 697 -30.95 -3.89 20.56
CA ASP A 697 -31.53 -3.14 19.45
C ASP A 697 -31.99 -4.03 18.29
N VAL A 698 -31.23 -5.08 17.97
CA VAL A 698 -31.61 -6.08 16.95
C VAL A 698 -32.82 -6.87 17.42
N ILE A 699 -32.87 -7.27 18.70
CA ILE A 699 -34.05 -7.92 19.29
C ILE A 699 -35.28 -7.02 19.15
N ALA A 700 -35.16 -5.74 19.49
CA ALA A 700 -36.28 -4.80 19.36
C ALA A 700 -36.80 -4.73 17.92
N ARG A 701 -35.91 -4.63 16.93
CA ARG A 701 -36.26 -4.63 15.50
C ARG A 701 -36.91 -5.95 15.05
N ASN A 702 -36.40 -7.10 15.51
CA ASN A 702 -36.96 -8.42 15.20
C ASN A 702 -38.41 -8.54 15.70
N LEU A 703 -38.68 -8.07 16.92
CA LEU A 703 -40.03 -8.12 17.49
C LEU A 703 -41.02 -7.23 16.73
N VAL A 704 -40.58 -6.06 16.25
CA VAL A 704 -41.38 -5.19 15.39
C VAL A 704 -41.64 -5.85 14.04
N GLN A 705 -40.59 -6.37 13.37
CA GLN A 705 -40.73 -7.03 12.08
C GLN A 705 -41.65 -8.26 12.17
N LEU A 706 -41.54 -9.07 13.24
CA LEU A 706 -42.41 -10.21 13.47
C LEU A 706 -43.87 -9.79 13.66
N HIS A 707 -44.10 -8.66 14.35
CA HIS A 707 -45.42 -8.08 14.51
C HIS A 707 -46.01 -7.60 13.18
N GLU A 708 -45.22 -6.88 12.38
CA GLU A 708 -45.62 -6.28 11.10
C GLU A 708 -45.82 -7.34 10.00
N ALA A 709 -45.03 -8.42 10.03
CA ALA A 709 -45.17 -9.52 9.10
C ALA A 709 -46.56 -10.19 9.16
N LYS A 710 -47.27 -10.11 10.31
CA LYS A 710 -48.62 -10.66 10.52
C LYS A 710 -48.80 -12.10 10.01
N GLY A 711 -47.75 -12.93 10.14
CA GLY A 711 -47.75 -14.32 9.68
C GLY A 711 -47.47 -14.53 8.19
N ALA A 712 -46.98 -13.51 7.47
CA ALA A 712 -46.49 -13.65 6.10
C ALA A 712 -45.39 -14.73 6.03
N PRO A 713 -45.34 -15.53 4.94
CA PRO A 713 -44.39 -16.65 4.81
C PRO A 713 -42.93 -16.19 4.69
N LEU A 714 -42.70 -14.92 4.30
CA LEU A 714 -41.40 -14.30 4.19
C LEU A 714 -41.51 -12.80 4.46
N SER A 715 -40.65 -12.29 5.35
CA SER A 715 -40.43 -10.87 5.58
C SER A 715 -38.92 -10.62 5.56
N ILE A 716 -38.48 -9.68 4.73
CA ILE A 716 -37.08 -9.28 4.62
C ILE A 716 -37.03 -7.76 4.83
N THR A 717 -36.24 -7.31 5.79
CA THR A 717 -35.94 -5.89 5.99
C THR A 717 -34.44 -5.66 5.83
N THR A 718 -34.10 -4.50 5.28
CA THR A 718 -32.71 -4.09 5.06
C THR A 718 -32.57 -2.65 5.52
N SER A 719 -31.66 -2.40 6.46
CA SER A 719 -31.44 -1.06 7.01
C SER A 719 -29.97 -0.75 7.10
N TYR A 720 -29.60 0.46 6.69
CA TYR A 720 -28.26 1.00 6.94
C TYR A 720 -28.04 1.19 8.44
N ASP A 721 -26.92 0.68 8.96
CA ASP A 721 -26.51 0.87 10.35
C ASP A 721 -25.15 1.58 10.40
N GLU A 722 -25.21 2.90 10.58
CA GLU A 722 -24.03 3.77 10.65
C GLU A 722 -23.11 3.40 11.81
N THR A 723 -23.68 2.98 12.94
CA THR A 723 -22.90 2.65 14.14
C THR A 723 -22.05 1.41 13.94
N ARG A 724 -22.59 0.40 13.25
CA ARG A 724 -21.89 -0.85 12.90
C ARG A 724 -21.06 -0.72 11.62
N GLY A 725 -21.22 0.36 10.86
CA GLY A 725 -20.58 0.54 9.55
C GLY A 725 -20.96 -0.55 8.54
N ALA A 726 -22.19 -1.08 8.64
CA ALA A 726 -22.68 -2.21 7.86
C ALA A 726 -24.18 -2.04 7.55
N THR A 727 -24.69 -2.89 6.66
CA THR A 727 -26.13 -2.99 6.40
C THR A 727 -26.67 -4.20 7.14
N LEU A 728 -27.66 -3.97 8.01
CA LEU A 728 -28.37 -5.03 8.70
C LEU A 728 -29.46 -5.59 7.76
N VAL A 729 -29.42 -6.88 7.50
CA VAL A 729 -30.40 -7.63 6.73
C VAL A 729 -31.07 -8.62 7.67
N MET A 730 -32.39 -8.52 7.82
CA MET A 730 -33.18 -9.31 8.77
C MET A 730 -34.23 -10.12 8.01
N VAL A 731 -34.20 -11.44 8.18
CA VAL A 731 -35.05 -12.38 7.44
C VAL A 731 -35.90 -13.17 8.44
N ILE A 732 -37.23 -13.04 8.31
CA ILE A 732 -38.21 -13.87 9.02
C ILE A 732 -38.92 -14.75 8.00
N ALA A 733 -38.82 -16.07 8.16
CA ALA A 733 -39.41 -17.04 7.25
C ALA A 733 -39.79 -18.34 7.97
N SER A 734 -40.57 -19.21 7.32
CA SER A 734 -40.71 -20.60 7.78
C SER A 734 -39.35 -21.30 7.70
N ASP A 735 -38.89 -21.89 8.81
CA ASP A 735 -37.60 -22.57 8.83
C ASP A 735 -37.68 -23.87 8.02
N HIS A 736 -36.76 -24.03 7.09
CA HIS A 736 -36.65 -25.24 6.28
C HIS A 736 -35.18 -25.51 5.94
N PRO A 737 -34.79 -26.77 5.75
CA PRO A 737 -33.39 -27.12 5.55
C PRO A 737 -32.80 -26.39 4.32
N GLY A 738 -31.64 -25.76 4.51
CA GLY A 738 -30.94 -25.03 3.45
C GLY A 738 -31.26 -23.53 3.32
N LEU A 739 -32.02 -22.95 4.24
CA LEU A 739 -32.36 -21.52 4.24
C LEU A 739 -31.09 -20.63 4.23
N PHE A 740 -30.15 -20.89 5.13
CA PHE A 740 -28.92 -20.10 5.29
C PHE A 740 -28.09 -19.98 4.00
N TYR A 741 -27.77 -21.08 3.31
CA TYR A 741 -26.96 -21.00 2.09
C TYR A 741 -27.69 -20.24 0.97
N ARG A 742 -29.03 -20.33 0.90
CA ARG A 742 -29.82 -19.58 -0.09
C ARG A 742 -29.79 -18.08 0.18
N ILE A 743 -29.92 -17.67 1.45
CA ILE A 743 -29.78 -16.26 1.84
C ILE A 743 -28.38 -15.75 1.51
N ALA A 744 -27.33 -16.50 1.87
CA ALA A 744 -25.94 -16.16 1.53
C ALA A 744 -25.73 -16.01 0.02
N GLY A 745 -26.33 -16.88 -0.78
CA GLY A 745 -26.31 -16.78 -2.25
C GLY A 745 -27.03 -15.52 -2.76
N GLY A 746 -28.20 -15.19 -2.22
CA GLY A 746 -28.96 -13.98 -2.58
C GLY A 746 -28.20 -12.69 -2.25
N ILE A 747 -27.58 -12.61 -1.07
CA ILE A 747 -26.72 -11.48 -0.67
C ILE A 747 -25.53 -11.34 -1.62
N HIS A 748 -24.86 -12.44 -1.96
CA HIS A 748 -23.75 -12.42 -2.91
C HIS A 748 -24.16 -11.95 -4.31
N LEU A 749 -25.33 -12.38 -4.81
CA LEU A 749 -25.87 -11.94 -6.09
C LEU A 749 -26.24 -10.44 -6.10
N ALA A 750 -26.59 -9.86 -4.95
CA ALA A 750 -26.76 -8.41 -4.82
C ALA A 750 -25.42 -7.64 -4.80
N GLY A 751 -24.29 -8.35 -4.71
CA GLY A 751 -22.95 -7.78 -4.60
C GLY A 751 -22.48 -7.58 -3.16
N GLY A 752 -23.16 -8.18 -2.17
CA GLY A 752 -22.81 -8.08 -0.76
C GLY A 752 -21.92 -9.21 -0.26
N ASN A 753 -21.11 -8.90 0.74
CA ASN A 753 -20.33 -9.82 1.54
C ASN A 753 -20.90 -9.84 2.96
N ILE A 754 -21.10 -11.04 3.52
CA ILE A 754 -21.56 -11.21 4.91
C ILE A 754 -20.33 -11.17 5.81
N ILE A 755 -20.38 -10.32 6.85
CA ILE A 755 -19.33 -10.23 7.88
C ILE A 755 -19.73 -10.93 9.18
N ASP A 756 -21.04 -11.01 9.46
CA ASP A 756 -21.59 -11.67 10.63
C ASP A 756 -22.98 -12.23 10.30
N ALA A 757 -23.30 -13.41 10.82
CA ALA A 757 -24.62 -14.02 10.68
C ALA A 757 -25.05 -14.74 11.96
N ARG A 758 -26.23 -14.38 12.47
CA ARG A 758 -26.90 -15.01 13.62
C ARG A 758 -28.18 -15.67 13.15
N ILE A 759 -28.27 -16.98 13.36
CA ILE A 759 -29.32 -17.83 12.78
C ILE A 759 -30.13 -18.42 13.94
N HIS A 760 -31.42 -18.13 13.96
CA HIS A 760 -32.26 -18.48 15.09
C HIS A 760 -33.59 -19.07 14.65
N THR A 761 -33.90 -20.28 15.12
CA THR A 761 -35.23 -20.86 14.99
C THR A 761 -36.01 -20.67 16.28
N THR A 762 -37.20 -20.08 16.18
CA THR A 762 -38.14 -19.96 17.31
C THR A 762 -38.72 -21.33 17.67
N ARG A 763 -39.33 -21.44 18.86
CA ARG A 763 -40.06 -22.63 19.31
C ARG A 763 -41.23 -23.01 18.39
N SER A 764 -41.70 -22.08 17.55
CA SER A 764 -42.77 -22.30 16.57
C SER A 764 -42.27 -22.71 15.17
N GLY A 765 -40.97 -22.93 14.99
CA GLY A 765 -40.38 -23.31 13.69
C GLY A 765 -40.23 -22.13 12.71
N THR A 766 -40.14 -20.90 13.22
CA THR A 766 -39.91 -19.70 12.41
C THR A 766 -38.42 -19.33 12.48
N ALA A 767 -37.77 -19.16 11.34
CA ALA A 767 -36.42 -18.63 11.26
C ALA A 767 -36.45 -17.10 11.44
N VAL A 768 -35.50 -16.59 12.22
CA VAL A 768 -35.27 -15.17 12.50
C VAL A 768 -33.77 -14.95 12.37
N ASP A 769 -33.34 -14.70 11.15
CA ASP A 769 -31.93 -14.68 10.76
C ASP A 769 -31.47 -13.24 10.52
N ASN A 770 -30.38 -12.85 11.17
CA ASN A 770 -29.82 -11.50 11.11
C ASN A 770 -28.42 -11.56 10.50
N PHE A 771 -28.19 -10.75 9.48
CA PHE A 771 -26.92 -10.68 8.75
C PHE A 771 -26.41 -9.25 8.74
N LEU A 772 -25.11 -9.09 8.97
CA LEU A 772 -24.40 -7.85 8.69
C LEU A 772 -23.68 -7.98 7.36
N VAL A 773 -23.96 -7.03 6.47
CA VAL A 773 -23.52 -7.07 5.06
C VAL A 773 -22.78 -5.81 4.70
N GLN A 774 -21.69 -5.96 3.95
CA GLN A 774 -20.90 -4.88 3.36
C GLN A 774 -20.69 -5.10 1.86
N ASP A 775 -20.32 -4.06 1.13
CA ASP A 775 -19.83 -4.16 -0.25
C ASP A 775 -18.41 -4.78 -0.29
N PRO A 776 -17.88 -5.13 -1.47
CA PRO A 776 -16.53 -5.69 -1.60
C PRO A 776 -15.38 -4.75 -1.19
N LEU A 777 -15.67 -3.48 -0.92
CA LEU A 777 -14.74 -2.47 -0.44
C LEU A 777 -14.87 -2.24 1.08
N GLY A 778 -15.70 -3.04 1.77
CA GLY A 778 -15.92 -2.95 3.21
C GLY A 778 -16.85 -1.80 3.64
N ARG A 779 -17.66 -1.26 2.71
CA ARG A 779 -18.60 -0.16 2.98
C ARG A 779 -20.04 -0.69 3.12
N PRO A 780 -20.89 -0.05 3.92
CA PRO A 780 -22.30 -0.40 3.99
C PRO A 780 -23.03 -0.04 2.69
N PHE A 781 -24.10 -0.78 2.39
CA PHE A 781 -25.11 -0.35 1.43
C PHE A 781 -26.01 0.70 2.10
N SER A 782 -25.90 1.95 1.65
CA SER A 782 -26.60 3.10 2.24
C SER A 782 -27.69 3.67 1.34
N GLU A 783 -27.62 3.44 0.03
CA GLU A 783 -28.61 3.95 -0.92
C GLU A 783 -29.85 3.05 -0.96
N GLN A 784 -31.03 3.66 -1.03
CA GLN A 784 -32.31 2.95 -1.09
C GLN A 784 -32.36 1.90 -2.22
N SER A 785 -31.82 2.23 -3.40
CA SER A 785 -31.76 1.32 -4.55
C SER A 785 -30.90 0.07 -4.31
N GLN A 786 -29.89 0.18 -3.45
CA GLN A 786 -29.02 -0.92 -3.06
C GLN A 786 -29.70 -1.83 -2.03
N LEU A 787 -30.39 -1.23 -1.06
CA LEU A 787 -31.18 -1.93 -0.05
C LEU A 787 -32.30 -2.76 -0.70
N GLU A 788 -33.05 -2.16 -1.63
CA GLU A 788 -34.10 -2.85 -2.40
C GLU A 788 -33.54 -3.99 -3.25
N ARG A 789 -32.33 -3.83 -3.81
CA ARG A 789 -31.64 -4.88 -4.57
C ARG A 789 -31.29 -6.07 -3.69
N LEU A 790 -30.79 -5.84 -2.47
CA LEU A 790 -30.53 -6.90 -1.48
C LEU A 790 -31.82 -7.64 -1.15
N GLN A 791 -32.88 -6.90 -0.80
CA GLN A 791 -34.17 -7.48 -0.44
C GLN A 791 -34.74 -8.36 -1.57
N LYS A 792 -34.71 -7.85 -2.81
CA LYS A 792 -35.18 -8.57 -3.99
C LYS A 792 -34.36 -9.83 -4.27
N ALA A 793 -33.02 -9.72 -4.26
CA ALA A 793 -32.14 -10.86 -4.56
C ALA A 793 -32.30 -12.00 -3.55
N ILE A 794 -32.45 -11.68 -2.26
CA ILE A 794 -32.74 -12.67 -1.21
C ILE A 794 -34.11 -13.30 -1.44
N GLY A 795 -35.14 -12.49 -1.70
CA GLY A 795 -36.49 -12.98 -1.97
C GLY A 795 -36.58 -13.88 -3.21
N ASP A 796 -35.80 -13.58 -4.26
CA ASP A 796 -35.73 -14.40 -5.48
C ASP A 796 -34.97 -15.72 -5.24
N ALA A 797 -33.90 -15.69 -4.44
CA ALA A 797 -33.15 -16.88 -4.04
C ALA A 797 -33.99 -17.83 -3.16
N LEU A 798 -34.75 -17.30 -2.21
CA LEU A 798 -35.61 -18.08 -1.31
C LEU A 798 -36.81 -18.69 -2.04
N ALA A 799 -37.42 -17.95 -2.96
CA ALA A 799 -38.51 -18.43 -3.79
C ALA A 799 -38.07 -19.40 -4.91
N ASN A 800 -36.77 -19.72 -5.00
CA ASN A 800 -36.18 -20.54 -6.08
C ASN A 800 -36.53 -20.01 -7.49
N ARG A 801 -36.73 -18.68 -7.62
CA ARG A 801 -37.02 -18.01 -8.90
C ARG A 801 -35.77 -17.87 -9.77
N VAL A 802 -34.60 -18.16 -9.19
CA VAL A 802 -33.30 -18.07 -9.83
C VAL A 802 -32.53 -19.37 -9.59
N LYS A 803 -31.96 -19.95 -10.66
CA LYS A 803 -30.97 -21.02 -10.53
C LYS A 803 -29.67 -20.41 -9.98
N LEU A 804 -29.46 -20.52 -8.67
CA LEU A 804 -28.33 -19.92 -7.94
C LEU A 804 -26.96 -20.31 -8.53
N LEU A 805 -26.74 -21.61 -8.80
CA LEU A 805 -25.43 -22.13 -9.25
C LEU A 805 -24.91 -21.47 -10.54
N PRO A 806 -25.65 -21.44 -11.68
CA PRO A 806 -25.19 -20.77 -12.90
C PRO A 806 -24.85 -19.28 -12.71
N GLN A 807 -25.61 -18.56 -11.89
CA GLN A 807 -25.39 -17.11 -11.71
C GLN A 807 -24.21 -16.79 -10.78
N LEU A 808 -23.95 -17.65 -9.78
CA LEU A 808 -22.76 -17.56 -8.95
C LEU A 808 -21.48 -17.86 -9.76
N VAL A 809 -21.58 -18.74 -10.76
CA VAL A 809 -20.47 -19.09 -11.68
C VAL A 809 -20.29 -18.07 -12.80
N ALA A 810 -21.35 -17.46 -13.33
CA ALA A 810 -21.30 -16.52 -14.46
C ALA A 810 -20.76 -15.13 -14.10
N ARG A 811 -20.51 -14.85 -12.80
CA ARG A 811 -20.07 -13.55 -12.31
C ARG A 811 -18.64 -13.50 -11.73
N PRO A 812 -17.60 -14.16 -12.30
CA PRO A 812 -16.25 -13.89 -11.84
C PRO A 812 -15.73 -12.64 -12.57
N LEU A 813 -15.57 -11.54 -11.84
CA LEU A 813 -14.58 -10.55 -12.28
C LEU A 813 -13.20 -11.20 -12.09
N PRO A 814 -12.30 -11.17 -13.09
CA PRO A 814 -10.93 -11.61 -12.90
C PRO A 814 -10.31 -10.77 -11.77
N ARG A 815 -9.74 -11.43 -10.75
CA ARG A 815 -8.93 -10.79 -9.71
C ARG A 815 -7.48 -11.29 -9.82
N PRO A 816 -6.66 -10.75 -10.75
CA PRO A 816 -5.27 -11.17 -10.95
C PRO A 816 -4.42 -11.12 -9.66
N ARG A 817 -4.79 -10.25 -8.71
CA ARG A 817 -4.07 -10.05 -7.44
C ARG A 817 -4.08 -11.27 -6.52
N GLN A 818 -5.18 -12.03 -6.48
CA GLN A 818 -5.34 -13.14 -5.53
C GLN A 818 -4.65 -14.42 -6.02
N GLU A 819 -4.47 -14.58 -7.33
CA GLU A 819 -3.78 -15.73 -7.95
C GLU A 819 -2.29 -15.78 -7.63
N ALA A 820 -1.70 -14.66 -7.20
CA ALA A 820 -0.33 -14.67 -6.71
C ALA A 820 -0.21 -15.66 -5.54
N PHE A 821 -1.10 -15.70 -4.56
CA PHE A 821 -0.83 -16.43 -3.31
C PHE A 821 -1.38 -17.86 -3.32
N GLU A 822 -0.54 -18.88 -3.08
CA GLU A 822 -1.04 -20.25 -2.86
C GLU A 822 -1.65 -20.36 -1.46
N VAL A 823 -2.99 -20.42 -1.37
CA VAL A 823 -3.70 -20.61 -0.11
C VAL A 823 -4.30 -22.01 -0.10
N ARG A 824 -3.64 -22.93 0.62
CA ARG A 824 -4.20 -24.27 0.83
C ARG A 824 -5.37 -24.21 1.82
N PRO A 825 -6.54 -24.77 1.47
CA PRO A 825 -7.67 -24.80 2.38
C PRO A 825 -7.35 -25.69 3.60
N ARG A 826 -7.85 -25.28 4.76
CA ARG A 826 -7.74 -26.01 6.02
C ARG A 826 -9.07 -25.95 6.76
N VAL A 827 -9.40 -27.02 7.47
CA VAL A 827 -10.61 -27.14 8.28
C VAL A 827 -10.20 -27.63 9.65
N GLU A 828 -10.60 -26.90 10.69
CA GLU A 828 -10.30 -27.23 12.09
C GLU A 828 -11.60 -27.35 12.87
N PHE A 829 -11.69 -28.38 13.72
CA PHE A 829 -12.81 -28.61 14.62
C PHE A 829 -12.38 -28.32 16.06
N ASP A 830 -13.09 -27.42 16.73
CA ASP A 830 -12.88 -27.08 18.13
C ASP A 830 -14.17 -27.35 18.91
N ASN A 831 -14.22 -28.52 19.55
CA ASN A 831 -15.34 -28.92 20.41
C ASN A 831 -15.24 -28.31 21.81
N ASP A 832 -14.08 -27.77 22.18
CA ASP A 832 -13.86 -27.16 23.48
C ASP A 832 -14.22 -25.68 23.47
N ALA A 833 -14.24 -25.02 22.31
CA ALA A 833 -14.63 -23.63 22.09
C ALA A 833 -15.95 -23.18 22.73
N SER A 834 -16.94 -24.07 22.76
CA SER A 834 -18.29 -23.77 23.24
C SER A 834 -18.80 -24.95 24.05
N ASN A 835 -19.60 -24.70 25.08
CA ASN A 835 -20.23 -25.80 25.83
C ASN A 835 -21.35 -26.50 25.04
N ARG A 836 -21.86 -25.86 23.98
CA ARG A 836 -23.06 -26.33 23.26
C ARG A 836 -22.81 -26.72 21.81
N PHE A 837 -21.91 -26.01 21.13
CA PHE A 837 -21.71 -26.14 19.69
C PHE A 837 -20.37 -26.79 19.37
N THR A 838 -20.29 -27.45 18.22
CA THR A 838 -19.01 -27.73 17.58
C THR A 838 -18.63 -26.51 16.77
N VAL A 839 -17.44 -25.97 16.98
CA VAL A 839 -16.92 -24.85 16.20
C VAL A 839 -16.09 -25.40 15.05
N VAL A 840 -16.44 -25.02 13.82
CA VAL A 840 -15.74 -25.41 12.60
C VAL A 840 -15.12 -24.16 11.99
N GLU A 841 -13.80 -24.05 12.04
CA GLU A 841 -13.05 -22.96 11.38
C GLU A 841 -12.58 -23.45 10.00
N VAL A 842 -13.00 -22.77 8.94
CA VAL A 842 -12.56 -23.05 7.57
C VAL A 842 -11.71 -21.90 7.09
N SER A 843 -10.44 -22.18 6.79
CA SER A 843 -9.52 -21.20 6.21
C SER A 843 -9.26 -21.54 4.75
N ALA A 844 -9.54 -20.62 3.83
CA ALA A 844 -9.39 -20.84 2.39
C ALA A 844 -9.08 -19.53 1.65
N ARG A 845 -8.79 -19.62 0.34
CA ARG A 845 -8.68 -18.43 -0.52
C ARG A 845 -10.02 -17.71 -0.57
N ASP A 846 -10.04 -16.41 -0.30
CA ASP A 846 -11.24 -15.58 -0.46
C ASP A 846 -11.62 -15.53 -1.95
N ARG A 847 -12.85 -15.95 -2.26
CA ARG A 847 -13.35 -16.06 -3.63
C ARG A 847 -14.88 -15.91 -3.69
N PRO A 848 -15.42 -15.56 -4.87
CA PRO A 848 -16.86 -15.45 -5.05
C PRO A 848 -17.61 -16.69 -4.55
N ALA A 849 -18.71 -16.45 -3.83
CA ALA A 849 -19.59 -17.46 -3.28
C ALA A 849 -18.96 -18.51 -2.33
N LEU A 850 -17.76 -18.28 -1.77
CA LEU A 850 -17.12 -19.22 -0.83
C LEU A 850 -18.07 -19.59 0.33
N LEU A 851 -18.59 -18.59 1.04
CA LEU A 851 -19.51 -18.80 2.18
C LEU A 851 -20.75 -19.61 1.78
N ASN A 852 -21.32 -19.34 0.59
CA ASN A 852 -22.46 -20.10 0.07
C ASN A 852 -22.09 -21.59 -0.16
N ARG A 853 -20.91 -21.86 -0.74
CA ARG A 853 -20.42 -23.23 -0.97
C ARG A 853 -20.18 -23.96 0.35
N LEU A 854 -19.54 -23.31 1.32
CA LEU A 854 -19.29 -23.89 2.65
C LEU A 854 -20.60 -24.17 3.39
N ALA A 855 -21.52 -23.18 3.41
CA ALA A 855 -22.85 -23.33 4.00
C ALA A 855 -23.63 -24.50 3.39
N ARG A 856 -23.54 -24.69 2.06
CA ARG A 856 -24.15 -25.82 1.36
C ARG A 856 -23.51 -27.15 1.77
N ALA A 857 -22.19 -27.22 1.87
CA ALA A 857 -21.48 -28.43 2.29
C ALA A 857 -21.83 -28.84 3.74
N LEU A 858 -21.99 -27.87 4.65
CA LEU A 858 -22.49 -28.12 6.01
C LEU A 858 -23.92 -28.67 5.98
N PHE A 859 -24.79 -28.06 5.18
CA PHE A 859 -26.16 -28.51 5.00
C PHE A 859 -26.25 -29.94 4.44
N GLU A 860 -25.51 -30.25 3.38
CA GLU A 860 -25.46 -31.60 2.78
C GLU A 860 -24.87 -32.64 3.75
N SER A 861 -24.10 -32.18 4.74
CA SER A 861 -23.56 -32.98 5.84
C SER A 861 -24.50 -33.09 7.04
N ARG A 862 -25.75 -32.62 6.91
CA ARG A 862 -26.81 -32.69 7.93
C ARG A 862 -26.40 -31.96 9.22
N LEU A 863 -25.79 -30.80 9.08
CA LEU A 863 -25.44 -29.90 10.17
C LEU A 863 -26.35 -28.68 10.15
N ILE A 864 -26.68 -28.19 11.34
CA ILE A 864 -27.46 -26.97 11.55
C ILE A 864 -26.49 -25.88 11.99
N VAL A 865 -26.47 -24.76 11.25
CA VAL A 865 -25.66 -23.57 11.57
C VAL A 865 -26.47 -22.66 12.49
N HIS A 866 -25.90 -22.30 13.64
CA HIS A 866 -26.53 -21.37 14.61
C HIS A 866 -25.91 -19.97 14.53
N SER A 867 -24.62 -19.88 14.21
CA SER A 867 -23.96 -18.62 13.89
C SER A 867 -22.77 -18.86 12.95
N ALA A 868 -22.44 -17.82 12.18
CA ALA A 868 -21.27 -17.79 11.32
C ALA A 868 -20.57 -16.43 11.45
N HIS A 869 -19.26 -16.46 11.68
CA HIS A 869 -18.42 -15.26 11.78
C HIS A 869 -17.40 -15.31 10.64
N ILE A 870 -17.39 -14.28 9.80
CA ILE A 870 -16.65 -14.27 8.54
C ILE A 870 -15.59 -13.18 8.63
N ALA A 871 -14.33 -13.60 8.63
CA ALA A 871 -13.20 -12.69 8.66
C ALA A 871 -12.35 -12.87 7.40
N THR A 872 -12.05 -11.77 6.70
CA THR A 872 -11.16 -11.78 5.55
C THR A 872 -9.85 -11.06 5.89
N TYR A 873 -8.73 -11.75 5.67
CA TYR A 873 -7.37 -11.26 5.89
C TYR A 873 -6.60 -11.32 4.57
N GLY A 874 -6.51 -10.20 3.87
CA GLY A 874 -5.84 -10.15 2.57
C GLY A 874 -6.53 -11.06 1.55
N GLU A 875 -5.81 -12.09 1.08
CA GLU A 875 -6.29 -13.11 0.15
C GLU A 875 -7.02 -14.29 0.82
N ARG A 876 -7.01 -14.38 2.15
CA ARG A 876 -7.50 -15.53 2.91
C ARG A 876 -8.80 -15.19 3.64
N ALA A 877 -9.83 -15.99 3.42
CA ALA A 877 -11.04 -16.01 4.23
C ALA A 877 -10.89 -17.02 5.38
N VAL A 878 -11.40 -16.65 6.55
CA VAL A 878 -11.52 -17.50 7.73
C VAL A 878 -12.98 -17.43 8.17
N ASP A 879 -13.72 -18.49 7.90
CA ASP A 879 -15.14 -18.61 8.18
C ASP A 879 -15.32 -19.57 9.36
N THR A 880 -15.85 -19.06 10.48
CA THR A 880 -16.08 -19.87 11.68
C THR A 880 -17.58 -20.14 11.84
N PHE A 881 -17.96 -21.43 11.84
CA PHE A 881 -19.35 -21.87 11.98
C PHE A 881 -19.57 -22.55 13.33
N TYR A 882 -20.63 -22.15 14.03
CA TYR A 882 -21.10 -22.84 15.24
C TYR A 882 -22.24 -23.78 14.84
N VAL A 883 -21.98 -25.08 14.91
CA VAL A 883 -22.88 -26.11 14.37
C VAL A 883 -23.31 -27.15 15.41
N THR A 884 -24.48 -27.71 15.18
CA THR A 884 -24.95 -28.95 15.81
C THR A 884 -25.33 -29.98 14.76
N ASP A 885 -25.48 -31.23 15.16
CA ASP A 885 -26.22 -32.19 14.35
C ASP A 885 -27.74 -31.94 14.38
N LEU A 886 -28.50 -32.76 13.64
CA LEU A 886 -29.96 -32.68 13.58
C LEU A 886 -30.66 -32.97 14.92
N PHE A 887 -29.97 -33.59 15.88
CA PHE A 887 -30.50 -33.87 17.22
C PHE A 887 -30.10 -32.78 18.23
N GLY A 888 -29.37 -31.75 17.79
CA GLY A 888 -28.91 -30.65 18.64
C GLY A 888 -27.64 -30.95 19.44
N GLY A 889 -26.97 -32.07 19.16
CA GLY A 889 -25.71 -32.47 19.79
C GLY A 889 -24.47 -31.92 19.07
N LYS A 890 -23.31 -31.99 19.73
CA LYS A 890 -22.01 -31.71 19.13
C LYS A 890 -21.60 -32.82 18.15
N VAL A 891 -20.74 -32.47 17.20
CA VAL A 891 -20.10 -33.38 16.27
C VAL A 891 -18.74 -33.81 16.86
N ASP A 892 -18.77 -34.82 17.73
CA ASP A 892 -17.60 -35.35 18.46
C ASP A 892 -17.02 -36.65 17.87
N GLY A 893 -17.83 -37.41 17.13
CA GLY A 893 -17.38 -38.63 16.46
C GLY A 893 -16.35 -38.37 15.35
N GLY A 894 -15.12 -38.84 15.53
CA GLY A 894 -14.00 -38.59 14.59
C GLY A 894 -14.25 -39.03 13.14
N GLY A 895 -15.03 -40.09 12.90
CA GLY A 895 -15.42 -40.50 11.54
C GLY A 895 -16.38 -39.51 10.86
N ARG A 896 -17.29 -38.90 11.64
CA ARG A 896 -18.21 -37.86 11.16
C ARG A 896 -17.47 -36.57 10.87
N GLN A 897 -16.54 -36.16 11.74
CA GLN A 897 -15.69 -34.98 11.53
C GLN A 897 -14.88 -35.10 10.23
N LYS A 898 -14.18 -36.22 9.99
CA LYS A 898 -13.43 -36.43 8.74
C LYS A 898 -14.29 -36.35 7.48
N THR A 899 -15.53 -36.81 7.54
CA THR A 899 -16.46 -36.73 6.41
C THR A 899 -16.88 -35.29 6.11
N VAL A 900 -17.16 -34.51 7.16
CA VAL A 900 -17.48 -33.08 7.05
C VAL A 900 -16.25 -32.30 6.57
N GLU A 901 -15.08 -32.60 7.13
CA GLU A 901 -13.78 -32.02 6.74
C GLU A 901 -13.53 -32.17 5.25
N LYS A 902 -13.65 -33.40 4.72
CA LYS A 902 -13.46 -33.69 3.30
C LYS A 902 -14.38 -32.83 2.42
N ARG A 903 -15.67 -32.74 2.74
CA ARG A 903 -16.65 -31.96 1.96
C ARG A 903 -16.40 -30.46 2.03
N LEU A 904 -15.96 -29.96 3.19
CA LEU A 904 -15.59 -28.55 3.34
C LEU A 904 -14.30 -28.22 2.57
N LEU A 905 -13.31 -29.11 2.58
CA LEU A 905 -12.10 -28.97 1.77
C LEU A 905 -12.44 -28.98 0.27
N GLU A 906 -13.30 -29.88 -0.19
CA GLU A 906 -13.80 -29.90 -1.57
C GLU A 906 -14.53 -28.58 -1.92
N ALA A 907 -15.43 -28.12 -1.05
CA ALA A 907 -16.15 -26.86 -1.22
C ALA A 907 -15.23 -25.62 -1.20
N ALA A 908 -14.11 -25.68 -0.49
CA ALA A 908 -13.07 -24.65 -0.42
C ALA A 908 -12.03 -24.72 -1.55
N SER A 909 -11.85 -25.89 -2.16
CA SER A 909 -10.85 -26.15 -3.21
C SER A 909 -11.24 -25.61 -4.60
N GLU A 910 -10.25 -25.44 -5.47
CA GLU A 910 -10.40 -24.90 -6.82
C GLU A 910 -10.90 -25.92 -7.85
N GLU A 911 -10.91 -27.21 -7.53
CA GLU A 911 -11.24 -28.24 -8.52
C GLU A 911 -12.75 -28.36 -8.80
N VAL A 912 -13.05 -28.16 -10.08
CA VAL A 912 -14.24 -28.55 -10.87
C VAL A 912 -15.47 -27.64 -10.85
N ALA A 913 -15.50 -26.75 -11.85
CA ALA A 913 -16.72 -26.45 -12.63
C ALA A 913 -16.52 -26.81 -14.13
N GLU A 914 -15.77 -27.88 -14.42
CA GLU A 914 -15.65 -28.45 -15.78
C GLU A 914 -16.37 -29.79 -15.97
N VAL A 915 -17.10 -30.28 -14.97
CA VAL A 915 -17.91 -31.51 -15.12
C VAL A 915 -19.34 -31.22 -14.73
N VAL A 916 -20.10 -30.64 -15.66
CA VAL A 916 -21.40 -31.10 -16.19
C VAL A 916 -21.73 -30.15 -17.35
N ALA A 917 -21.30 -30.51 -18.55
CA ALA A 917 -21.96 -30.11 -19.78
C ALA A 917 -23.04 -31.16 -20.12
#